data_AF-A0A094JSE5-F1
#
_entry.id   AF-A0A094JSE5-F1
#
_cell.length_a   1.000
_cell.length_b   1.000
_cell.length_c   1.000
_cell.angle_alpha   90.00
_cell.angle_beta   90.00
_cell.angle_gamma   90.00
#
_symmetry.space_group_name_H-M   'P 1'
#
loop_
_entity.id
_entity.type
_entity.pdbx_description
1 polymer ?
#
loop_
_entity_poly.entity_id
_entity_poly.type
_entity_poly.pdbx_seq_one_letter_code
_entity_poly.pdbx_strand_id
1 'polypeptide(L)'
;MAENSPTIDINVVSEIPLFQRLLGVTSLGSSLWASAYRVDSKNDAGEDESYFMKVSTGEQGRAALHGEFESTSKIHCVVPDFIPKPILWGSFKEIPNAHYYICKFYKLSPDLPEKFKFCAKVAELHSKSQSPNGKFGFHVITYNGNLPHENGYADTWEECFVNGFRHMLTMNIDRGGPWEEIEKLKSAVIDKVIPRLLRPMESNGRFIKPCLVHGDLWYGNAAVDSETGCPLVYDPSSFYAHNEYELGNWRPGRNKFDRSYFIAYESNMKKSEPVDDFDDRNALYSIRFNLHAAALFPGELSYRESVIDEMKRLIAKYPNGYEKEEGVPETSTAQALPTSFNVNDISIPAVGFGTFQGDDGNGQVKEAVLNALRTGYRHIDTALAYGNEKEVGKAIKESGIPRKEIFVTTKLAQTWHNPSDVEEALDQSLKTLQLDYVDLYLMHFPHAYTAGPNHSTLRHPNGKPVIDLELSRAYPQTWQAMEKLVDSGKARLIGVSNFSILKTKRILEIARIRPAVNQVEMHPYFPQQELLDFCSAEGIHVTAHQPLGGRPVAAVGPNSDRPGPLLDPTRGVSVVPKTVQEDRMVENRALSRLTDEDMTKINKIVESTGKVRYLDPKGHIGFDIFTESVDEPVAAAE
;
A
#
# COMPACT_ATOMS: atom_id res chain seq x y z
N MET A 1 -24.99 -13.21 -23.68
CA MET A 1 -25.79 -12.00 -23.90
C MET A 1 -26.19 -11.47 -22.54
N ALA A 2 -25.87 -10.22 -22.20
CA ALA A 2 -26.31 -9.65 -20.92
C ALA A 2 -27.81 -9.33 -21.03
N GLU A 3 -28.66 -10.23 -20.55
CA GLU A 3 -30.12 -10.12 -20.62
C GLU A 3 -30.73 -8.98 -19.80
N ASN A 4 -29.94 -8.06 -19.22
CA ASN A 4 -30.43 -6.95 -18.38
C ASN A 4 -29.56 -5.68 -18.48
N SER A 5 -29.05 -5.32 -19.66
CA SER A 5 -28.41 -4.00 -19.82
C SER A 5 -29.47 -2.90 -19.71
N PRO A 6 -29.28 -1.88 -18.84
CA PRO A 6 -30.26 -0.81 -18.68
C PRO A 6 -30.43 -0.03 -19.99
N THR A 7 -31.67 0.33 -20.32
CA THR A 7 -31.96 1.23 -21.44
C THR A 7 -31.49 2.63 -21.07
N ILE A 8 -30.50 3.15 -21.81
CA ILE A 8 -29.99 4.51 -21.64
C ILE A 8 -30.59 5.39 -22.75
N ASP A 9 -31.40 6.38 -22.35
CA ASP A 9 -32.07 7.32 -23.25
C ASP A 9 -31.85 8.79 -22.83
N ILE A 10 -32.46 9.71 -23.55
CA ILE A 10 -32.36 11.17 -23.29
C ILE A 10 -32.77 11.55 -21.87
N ASN A 11 -33.79 10.89 -21.29
CA ASN A 11 -34.29 11.25 -19.96
C ASN A 11 -33.27 10.84 -18.89
N VAL A 12 -32.74 9.62 -19.01
CA VAL A 12 -31.71 9.11 -18.09
C VAL A 12 -30.45 9.98 -18.16
N VAL A 13 -29.99 10.34 -19.35
CA VAL A 13 -28.74 11.10 -19.51
C VAL A 13 -28.89 12.56 -19.07
N SER A 14 -30.10 13.14 -19.14
CA SER A 14 -30.38 14.52 -18.73
C SER A 14 -30.17 14.79 -17.23
N GLU A 15 -30.08 13.76 -16.39
CA GLU A 15 -29.81 13.92 -14.96
C GLU A 15 -28.35 14.27 -14.66
N ILE A 16 -27.45 13.99 -15.62
CA ILE A 16 -26.02 14.26 -15.48
C ILE A 16 -25.83 15.78 -15.68
N PRO A 17 -25.31 16.53 -14.69
CA PRO A 17 -25.26 18.00 -14.75
C PRO A 17 -24.53 18.58 -15.96
N LEU A 18 -23.65 17.79 -16.59
CA LEU A 18 -22.97 18.13 -17.84
C LEU A 18 -23.92 18.35 -19.02
N PHE A 19 -25.08 17.68 -19.04
CA PHE A 19 -25.94 17.55 -20.21
C PHE A 19 -27.25 18.31 -20.12
N GLN A 20 -27.19 19.59 -19.76
CA GLN A 20 -28.39 20.45 -19.63
C GLN A 20 -29.06 20.79 -20.97
N ARG A 21 -28.32 20.67 -22.09
CA ARG A 21 -28.79 20.99 -23.44
C ARG A 21 -28.57 19.79 -24.36
N LEU A 22 -29.21 18.67 -24.06
CA LEU A 22 -29.05 17.44 -24.84
C LEU A 22 -29.64 17.56 -26.25
N LEU A 23 -28.92 17.06 -27.24
CA LEU A 23 -29.37 16.96 -28.64
C LEU A 23 -29.74 15.52 -29.01
N GLY A 24 -29.03 14.53 -28.48
CA GLY A 24 -29.33 13.12 -28.73
C GLY A 24 -28.40 12.13 -28.02
N VAL A 25 -28.85 10.87 -27.93
CA VAL A 25 -28.07 9.73 -27.44
C VAL A 25 -28.11 8.64 -28.49
N THR A 26 -26.95 8.16 -28.91
CA THR A 26 -26.82 7.08 -29.92
C THR A 26 -26.04 5.92 -29.31
N SER A 27 -26.60 4.71 -29.37
CA SER A 27 -25.86 3.50 -28.97
C SER A 27 -24.76 3.19 -29.98
N LEU A 28 -23.56 2.91 -29.49
CA LEU A 28 -22.39 2.53 -30.29
C LEU A 28 -22.09 1.03 -30.23
N GLY A 29 -22.89 0.27 -29.47
CA GLY A 29 -22.71 -1.16 -29.25
C GLY A 29 -22.38 -1.52 -27.80
N SER A 30 -22.11 -2.80 -27.57
CA SER A 30 -21.79 -3.32 -26.23
C SER A 30 -20.76 -4.45 -26.27
N SER A 31 -20.06 -4.60 -25.16
CA SER A 31 -19.20 -5.73 -24.82
C SER A 31 -19.89 -6.63 -23.80
N LEU A 32 -19.20 -7.65 -23.29
CA LEU A 32 -19.71 -8.53 -22.23
C LEU A 32 -19.90 -7.80 -20.88
N TRP A 33 -19.23 -6.67 -20.66
CA TRP A 33 -19.20 -5.97 -19.37
C TRP A 33 -19.58 -4.49 -19.43
N ALA A 34 -19.67 -3.88 -20.61
CA ALA A 34 -20.03 -2.47 -20.74
C ALA A 34 -20.77 -2.16 -22.06
N SER A 35 -21.62 -1.14 -22.03
CA SER A 35 -22.29 -0.55 -23.20
C SER A 35 -21.69 0.82 -23.52
N ALA A 36 -21.59 1.16 -24.80
CA ALA A 36 -21.02 2.42 -25.27
C ALA A 36 -22.05 3.29 -25.97
N TYR A 37 -21.99 4.60 -25.72
CA TYR A 37 -22.92 5.59 -26.27
C TYR A 37 -22.16 6.82 -26.76
N ARG A 38 -22.69 7.45 -27.81
CA ARG A 38 -22.39 8.83 -28.17
C ARG A 38 -23.49 9.72 -27.63
N VAL A 39 -23.11 10.77 -26.92
CA VAL A 39 -24.02 11.79 -26.39
C VAL A 39 -23.72 13.10 -27.09
N ASP A 40 -24.69 13.67 -27.79
CA ASP A 40 -24.59 14.97 -28.44
C ASP A 40 -25.28 16.03 -27.56
N SER A 41 -24.59 17.13 -27.26
CA SER A 41 -25.10 18.20 -26.41
C SER A 41 -24.51 19.56 -26.80
N LYS A 42 -25.16 20.67 -26.41
CA LYS A 42 -24.59 22.02 -26.56
C LYS A 42 -23.74 22.39 -25.35
N ASN A 43 -22.53 22.89 -25.59
CA ASN A 43 -21.68 23.46 -24.54
C ASN A 43 -22.22 24.81 -24.03
N ASP A 44 -21.53 25.41 -23.05
CA ASP A 44 -21.92 26.69 -22.45
C ASP A 44 -21.97 27.83 -23.47
N ALA A 45 -21.10 27.78 -24.50
CA ALA A 45 -21.07 28.72 -25.62
C ALA A 45 -22.20 28.48 -26.65
N GLY A 46 -22.97 27.40 -26.51
CA GLY A 46 -24.07 27.04 -27.40
C GLY A 46 -23.65 26.26 -28.64
N GLU A 47 -22.39 25.86 -28.73
CA GLU A 47 -21.83 25.05 -29.82
C GLU A 47 -22.12 23.57 -29.59
N ASP A 48 -22.31 22.83 -30.68
CA ASP A 48 -22.61 21.41 -30.63
C ASP A 48 -21.32 20.61 -30.33
N GLU A 49 -21.36 19.77 -29.29
CA GLU A 49 -20.27 18.89 -28.88
C GLU A 49 -20.75 17.45 -28.74
N SER A 50 -19.84 16.50 -28.97
CA SER A 50 -20.08 15.07 -28.84
C SER A 50 -19.20 14.46 -27.73
N TYR A 51 -19.79 13.58 -26.93
CA TYR A 51 -19.17 12.88 -25.82
C TYR A 51 -19.29 11.37 -26.00
N PHE A 52 -18.24 10.64 -25.63
CA PHE A 52 -18.30 9.19 -25.49
C PHE A 52 -18.68 8.86 -24.05
N MET A 53 -19.66 7.98 -23.87
CA MET A 53 -20.10 7.51 -22.57
C MET A 53 -20.07 5.98 -22.53
N LYS A 54 -19.30 5.45 -21.57
CA LYS A 54 -19.25 4.01 -21.26
C LYS A 54 -20.10 3.75 -20.03
N VAL A 55 -20.95 2.74 -20.08
CA VAL A 55 -21.87 2.36 -19.01
C VAL A 55 -21.62 0.93 -18.59
N SER A 56 -21.51 0.71 -17.28
CA SER A 56 -21.34 -0.61 -16.66
C SER A 56 -22.22 -0.71 -15.42
N THR A 57 -22.57 -1.94 -15.02
CA THR A 57 -23.42 -2.18 -13.85
C THR A 57 -22.70 -2.90 -12.71
N GLY A 58 -23.24 -2.76 -11.50
CA GLY A 58 -22.74 -3.39 -10.29
C GLY A 58 -21.46 -2.77 -9.74
N GLU A 59 -21.06 -3.22 -8.56
CA GLU A 59 -19.89 -2.68 -7.85
C GLU A 59 -18.59 -2.85 -8.64
N GLN A 60 -18.41 -4.00 -9.29
CA GLN A 60 -17.28 -4.24 -10.16
C GLN A 60 -17.26 -3.27 -11.35
N GLY A 61 -18.42 -3.03 -11.97
CA GLY A 61 -18.55 -2.07 -13.06
C GLY A 61 -18.21 -0.64 -12.63
N ARG A 62 -18.66 -0.25 -11.43
CA ARG A 62 -18.31 1.03 -10.81
C ARG A 62 -16.79 1.17 -10.64
N ALA A 63 -16.15 0.14 -10.09
CA ALA A 63 -14.71 0.14 -9.86
C ALA A 63 -13.92 0.18 -11.18
N ALA A 64 -14.37 -0.55 -12.21
CA ALA A 64 -13.76 -0.54 -13.54
C ALA A 64 -13.80 0.85 -14.18
N LEU A 65 -14.96 1.51 -14.19
CA LEU A 65 -15.10 2.86 -14.76
C LEU A 65 -14.32 3.92 -13.99
N HIS A 66 -14.21 3.79 -12.67
CA HIS A 66 -13.34 4.64 -11.86
C HIS A 66 -11.86 4.47 -12.24
N GLY A 67 -11.39 3.22 -12.34
CA GLY A 67 -10.02 2.92 -12.74
C GLY A 67 -9.69 3.42 -14.14
N GLU A 68 -10.63 3.31 -15.09
CA GLU A 68 -10.49 3.84 -16.45
C GLU A 68 -10.46 5.38 -16.48
N PHE A 69 -11.32 6.04 -15.68
CA PHE A 69 -11.29 7.49 -15.54
C PHE A 69 -9.95 8.00 -14.97
N GLU A 70 -9.46 7.37 -13.91
CA GLU A 70 -8.16 7.72 -13.30
C GLU A 70 -7.00 7.46 -14.27
N SER A 71 -7.00 6.31 -14.95
CA SER A 71 -6.00 5.97 -15.97
C SER A 71 -5.99 6.99 -17.11
N THR A 72 -7.17 7.31 -17.65
CA THR A 72 -7.31 8.28 -18.74
C THR A 72 -6.87 9.67 -18.30
N SER A 73 -7.22 10.08 -17.08
CA SER A 73 -6.81 11.36 -16.51
C SER A 73 -5.29 11.46 -16.37
N LYS A 74 -4.63 10.41 -15.89
CA LYS A 74 -3.17 10.40 -15.75
C LYS A 74 -2.46 10.43 -17.10
N ILE A 75 -2.91 9.66 -18.09
CA ILE A 75 -2.32 9.71 -19.44
C ILE A 75 -2.55 11.09 -20.06
N HIS A 76 -3.77 11.62 -20.00
CA HIS A 76 -4.11 12.93 -20.59
C HIS A 76 -3.31 14.07 -19.94
N CYS A 77 -3.03 14.00 -18.63
CA CYS A 77 -2.16 14.99 -17.97
C CYS A 77 -0.73 14.99 -18.51
N VAL A 78 -0.21 13.85 -18.98
CA VAL A 78 1.16 13.71 -19.49
C VAL A 78 1.22 13.99 -21.00
N VAL A 79 0.28 13.44 -21.76
CA VAL A 79 0.21 13.54 -23.22
C VAL A 79 -1.25 13.84 -23.66
N PRO A 80 -1.70 15.11 -23.57
CA PRO A 80 -3.11 15.48 -23.74
C PRO A 80 -3.73 15.14 -25.11
N ASP A 81 -2.90 15.03 -26.15
CA ASP A 81 -3.31 14.77 -27.52
C ASP A 81 -3.21 13.29 -27.93
N PHE A 82 -2.90 12.39 -26.99
CA PHE A 82 -2.75 10.95 -27.25
C PHE A 82 -3.92 10.10 -26.73
N ILE A 83 -4.78 10.65 -25.88
CA ILE A 83 -5.94 9.95 -25.31
C ILE A 83 -7.14 10.89 -25.25
N PRO A 84 -8.40 10.41 -25.33
CA PRO A 84 -9.55 11.27 -25.17
C PRO A 84 -9.54 12.05 -23.86
N LYS A 85 -9.94 13.33 -23.92
CA LYS A 85 -10.06 14.17 -22.72
C LYS A 85 -11.11 13.58 -21.78
N PRO A 86 -10.74 13.12 -20.58
CA PRO A 86 -11.71 12.66 -19.60
C PRO A 86 -12.51 13.85 -19.08
N ILE A 87 -13.81 13.65 -18.88
CA ILE A 87 -14.72 14.70 -18.42
C ILE A 87 -15.21 14.42 -17.01
N LEU A 88 -15.86 13.27 -16.79
CA LEU A 88 -16.36 12.86 -15.48
C LEU A 88 -16.70 11.37 -15.45
N TRP A 89 -16.91 10.84 -14.25
CA TRP A 89 -17.47 9.51 -14.02
C TRP A 89 -18.44 9.56 -12.83
N GLY A 90 -19.33 8.58 -12.71
CA GLY A 90 -20.34 8.59 -11.66
C GLY A 90 -21.33 7.44 -11.73
N SER A 91 -22.45 7.62 -11.03
CA SER A 91 -23.57 6.68 -11.00
C SER A 91 -24.84 7.37 -11.44
N PHE A 92 -25.71 6.64 -12.13
CA PHE A 92 -27.03 7.13 -12.44
C PHE A 92 -27.89 7.18 -11.16
N LYS A 93 -28.78 8.17 -11.04
CA LYS A 93 -29.74 8.27 -9.93
C LYS A 93 -30.96 7.40 -10.19
N GLU A 94 -31.50 7.48 -11.41
CA GLU A 94 -32.73 6.76 -11.79
C GLU A 94 -32.50 5.28 -12.09
N ILE A 95 -31.26 4.86 -12.34
CA ILE A 95 -30.91 3.46 -12.64
C ILE A 95 -29.98 2.93 -11.54
N PRO A 96 -30.54 2.29 -10.50
CA PRO A 96 -29.76 1.69 -9.44
C PRO A 96 -28.71 0.71 -9.99
N ASN A 97 -27.50 0.76 -9.43
CA ASN A 97 -26.36 -0.06 -9.84
C ASN A 97 -25.88 0.16 -11.27
N ALA A 98 -26.26 1.25 -11.96
CA ALA A 98 -25.65 1.63 -13.22
C ALA A 98 -24.71 2.82 -13.04
N HIS A 99 -23.56 2.75 -13.72
CA HIS A 99 -22.44 3.66 -13.58
C HIS A 99 -21.96 4.12 -14.94
N TYR A 100 -21.37 5.31 -15.02
CA TYR A 100 -20.87 5.89 -16.26
C TYR A 100 -19.45 6.45 -16.14
N TYR A 101 -18.72 6.40 -17.25
CA TYR A 101 -17.50 7.17 -17.53
C TYR A 101 -17.72 7.96 -18.82
N ILE A 102 -17.32 9.24 -18.82
CA ILE A 102 -17.53 10.16 -19.94
C ILE A 102 -16.22 10.83 -20.32
N CYS A 103 -15.93 10.82 -21.62
CA CYS A 103 -14.82 11.55 -22.24
C CYS A 103 -15.26 12.23 -23.54
N LYS A 104 -14.38 13.06 -24.11
CA LYS A 104 -14.62 13.67 -25.42
C LYS A 104 -14.76 12.60 -26.50
N PHE A 105 -15.76 12.73 -27.38
CA PHE A 105 -15.94 11.81 -28.50
C PHE A 105 -14.95 12.12 -29.63
N TYR A 106 -14.41 11.06 -30.24
CA TYR A 106 -13.57 11.13 -31.44
C TYR A 106 -14.11 10.17 -32.49
N LYS A 107 -14.02 10.57 -33.77
CA LYS A 107 -14.32 9.67 -34.89
C LYS A 107 -13.06 8.88 -35.21
N LEU A 108 -13.06 7.61 -34.87
CA LEU A 108 -11.90 6.74 -35.04
C LEU A 108 -11.90 6.09 -36.43
N SER A 109 -10.76 6.13 -37.12
CA SER A 109 -10.51 5.34 -38.33
C SER A 109 -10.26 3.88 -37.94
N PRO A 110 -10.67 2.90 -38.78
CA PRO A 110 -10.33 1.49 -38.57
C PRO A 110 -8.84 1.18 -38.81
N ASP A 111 -8.07 2.12 -39.34
CA ASP A 111 -6.65 1.93 -39.65
C ASP A 111 -5.79 1.85 -38.39
N LEU A 112 -4.73 1.04 -38.48
CA LEU A 112 -3.69 1.06 -37.46
C LEU A 112 -2.96 2.41 -37.47
N PRO A 113 -2.59 2.95 -36.29
CA PRO A 113 -1.77 4.14 -36.21
C PRO A 113 -0.44 3.98 -36.94
N GLU A 114 0.01 5.04 -37.62
CA GLU A 114 1.34 5.06 -38.22
C GLU A 114 2.40 4.85 -37.12
N LYS A 115 3.18 3.77 -37.26
CA LYS A 115 4.08 3.23 -36.22
C LYS A 115 5.05 4.26 -35.63
N PHE A 116 5.67 5.13 -36.42
CA PHE A 116 6.63 6.10 -35.88
C PHE A 116 5.93 7.19 -35.08
N LYS A 117 4.81 7.73 -35.58
CA LYS A 117 4.01 8.71 -34.83
C LYS A 117 3.43 8.10 -33.54
N PHE A 118 2.90 6.89 -33.62
CA PHE A 118 2.31 6.19 -32.48
C PHE A 118 3.36 5.86 -31.43
N CYS A 119 4.46 5.22 -31.81
CA CYS A 119 5.51 4.85 -30.86
C CYS A 119 6.24 6.07 -30.28
N ALA A 120 6.31 7.20 -31.01
CA ALA A 120 6.79 8.46 -30.45
C ALA A 120 5.88 8.96 -29.31
N LYS A 121 4.56 8.82 -29.43
CA LYS A 121 3.61 9.17 -28.36
C LYS A 121 3.67 8.22 -27.17
N VAL A 122 3.82 6.91 -27.40
CA VAL A 122 4.04 5.94 -26.32
C VAL A 122 5.33 6.24 -25.56
N ALA A 123 6.44 6.51 -26.28
CA ALA A 123 7.70 6.90 -25.67
C ALA A 123 7.62 8.27 -24.96
N GLU A 124 6.85 9.22 -25.49
CA GLU A 124 6.56 10.51 -24.82
C GLU A 124 5.85 10.27 -23.48
N LEU A 125 4.85 9.40 -23.42
CA LEU A 125 4.15 9.03 -22.19
C LEU A 125 5.12 8.43 -21.15
N HIS A 126 5.91 7.45 -21.55
CA HIS A 126 6.83 6.76 -20.65
C HIS A 126 7.95 7.68 -20.14
N SER A 127 8.50 8.51 -21.02
CA SER A 127 9.59 9.43 -20.68
C SER A 127 9.14 10.59 -19.80
N LYS A 128 7.96 11.17 -20.04
CA LYS A 128 7.48 12.36 -19.30
C LYS A 128 6.73 12.03 -18.01
N SER A 129 6.09 10.86 -17.92
CA SER A 129 5.34 10.49 -16.71
C SER A 129 6.24 10.36 -15.49
N GLN A 130 5.69 10.60 -14.30
CA GLN A 130 6.40 10.45 -13.04
C GLN A 130 5.47 9.78 -12.02
N SER A 131 5.94 8.70 -11.41
CA SER A 131 5.23 8.09 -10.29
C SER A 131 5.16 9.09 -9.12
N PRO A 132 3.98 9.33 -8.54
CA PRO A 132 3.79 10.36 -7.51
C PRO A 132 4.59 10.08 -6.22
N ASN A 133 4.95 8.82 -5.98
CA ASN A 133 5.71 8.38 -4.81
C ASN A 133 7.03 7.69 -5.20
N GLY A 134 7.43 7.75 -6.47
CA GLY A 134 8.64 7.09 -6.96
C GLY A 134 8.60 5.56 -7.01
N LYS A 135 7.43 4.93 -6.74
CA LYS A 135 7.25 3.47 -6.72
C LYS A 135 6.54 2.95 -7.97
N PHE A 136 6.63 1.65 -8.22
CA PHE A 136 5.81 0.94 -9.21
C PHE A 136 4.43 0.64 -8.61
N GLY A 137 3.36 0.66 -9.41
CA GLY A 137 1.98 0.45 -8.94
C GLY A 137 1.04 1.60 -9.31
N PHE A 138 -0.16 1.63 -8.72
CA PHE A 138 -1.17 2.67 -8.96
C PHE A 138 -2.03 2.92 -7.72
N HIS A 139 -2.61 4.11 -7.60
CA HIS A 139 -3.41 4.50 -6.42
C HIS A 139 -4.83 3.90 -6.41
N VAL A 140 -5.29 3.34 -7.53
CA VAL A 140 -6.59 2.65 -7.64
C VAL A 140 -6.43 1.33 -8.39
N ILE A 141 -7.36 0.40 -8.16
CA ILE A 141 -7.47 -0.83 -8.94
C ILE A 141 -7.91 -0.47 -10.36
N THR A 142 -7.17 -0.92 -11.37
CA THR A 142 -7.56 -0.83 -12.78
C THR A 142 -7.98 -2.19 -13.33
N TYR A 143 -8.63 -2.21 -14.49
CA TYR A 143 -9.24 -3.42 -15.03
C TYR A 143 -8.89 -3.60 -16.51
N ASN A 144 -8.44 -4.79 -16.91
CA ASN A 144 -8.41 -5.19 -18.33
C ASN A 144 -9.64 -6.05 -18.61
N GLY A 145 -10.58 -5.52 -19.37
CA GLY A 145 -11.91 -6.10 -19.47
C GLY A 145 -12.60 -6.10 -18.11
N ASN A 146 -13.00 -7.27 -17.62
CA ASN A 146 -13.59 -7.43 -16.29
C ASN A 146 -12.64 -8.12 -15.29
N LEU A 147 -11.32 -8.01 -15.48
CA LEU A 147 -10.31 -8.58 -14.60
C LEU A 147 -9.53 -7.46 -13.87
N PRO A 148 -9.57 -7.40 -12.52
CA PRO A 148 -8.82 -6.41 -11.77
C PRO A 148 -7.31 -6.68 -11.86
N HIS A 149 -6.51 -5.62 -11.86
CA HIS A 149 -5.06 -5.72 -11.69
C HIS A 149 -4.67 -5.65 -10.22
N GLU A 150 -3.61 -6.37 -9.86
CA GLU A 150 -2.89 -6.16 -8.61
C GLU A 150 -1.89 -5.03 -8.83
N ASN A 151 -2.29 -3.80 -8.49
CA ASN A 151 -1.50 -2.58 -8.69
C ASN A 151 -0.97 -1.99 -7.37
N GLY A 152 -0.89 -2.78 -6.30
CA GLY A 152 -0.27 -2.34 -5.05
C GLY A 152 1.13 -1.79 -5.27
N TYR A 153 1.50 -0.74 -4.51
CA TYR A 153 2.80 -0.11 -4.66
C TYR A 153 3.96 -1.02 -4.20
N ALA A 154 5.00 -1.09 -5.02
CA ALA A 154 6.23 -1.85 -4.77
C ALA A 154 7.48 -1.02 -5.09
N ASP A 155 8.57 -1.28 -4.36
CA ASP A 155 9.82 -0.49 -4.47
C ASP A 155 10.68 -0.91 -5.66
N THR A 156 10.54 -2.16 -6.12
CA THR A 156 11.26 -2.69 -7.29
C THR A 156 10.28 -3.15 -8.36
N TRP A 157 10.72 -3.14 -9.61
CA TRP A 157 9.91 -3.66 -10.70
C TRP A 157 9.74 -5.18 -10.60
N GLU A 158 10.77 -5.89 -10.14
CA GLU A 158 10.70 -7.33 -9.89
C GLU A 158 9.53 -7.66 -8.94
N GLU A 159 9.46 -6.99 -7.79
CA GLU A 159 8.40 -7.20 -6.80
C GLU A 159 7.02 -6.88 -7.39
N CYS A 160 6.87 -5.72 -8.04
CA CYS A 160 5.62 -5.30 -8.68
C CYS A 160 5.14 -6.35 -9.69
N PHE A 161 6.06 -6.82 -10.56
CA PHE A 161 5.75 -7.81 -11.58
C PHE A 161 5.40 -9.17 -10.97
N VAL A 162 6.13 -9.64 -9.96
CA VAL A 162 5.83 -10.92 -9.27
C VAL A 162 4.44 -10.89 -8.64
N ASN A 163 4.06 -9.79 -7.99
CA ASN A 163 2.75 -9.63 -7.37
C ASN A 163 1.63 -9.72 -8.43
N GLY A 164 1.76 -8.96 -9.52
CA GLY A 164 0.83 -9.02 -10.65
C GLY A 164 0.79 -10.40 -11.32
N PHE A 165 1.92 -11.09 -11.43
CA PHE A 165 2.03 -12.42 -12.02
C PHE A 165 1.31 -13.48 -11.18
N ARG A 166 1.54 -13.48 -9.86
CA ARG A 166 0.84 -14.38 -8.91
C ARG A 166 -0.66 -14.16 -8.94
N HIS A 167 -1.09 -12.89 -8.94
CA HIS A 167 -2.50 -12.54 -9.05
C HIS A 167 -3.14 -13.13 -10.32
N MET A 168 -2.49 -12.99 -11.48
CA MET A 168 -2.99 -13.56 -12.74
C MET A 168 -3.03 -15.10 -12.76
N LEU A 169 -2.10 -15.78 -12.08
CA LEU A 169 -2.17 -17.23 -11.89
C LEU A 169 -3.40 -17.63 -11.07
N THR A 170 -3.65 -16.93 -9.95
CA THR A 170 -4.85 -17.15 -9.12
C THR A 170 -6.13 -16.94 -9.93
N MET A 171 -6.23 -15.82 -10.67
CA MET A 171 -7.40 -15.52 -11.50
C MET A 171 -7.67 -16.60 -12.58
N ASN A 172 -6.62 -17.22 -13.11
CA ASN A 172 -6.78 -18.31 -14.08
C ASN A 172 -7.37 -19.56 -13.46
N ILE A 173 -7.01 -19.88 -12.21
CA ILE A 173 -7.57 -21.01 -11.45
C ILE A 173 -9.03 -20.72 -11.11
N ASP A 174 -9.32 -19.51 -10.63
CA ASP A 174 -10.67 -19.10 -10.24
C ASP A 174 -11.66 -19.16 -11.41
N ARG A 175 -11.23 -18.75 -12.61
CA ARG A 175 -12.11 -18.68 -13.79
C ARG A 175 -12.10 -19.91 -14.68
N GLY A 176 -10.94 -20.50 -14.90
CA GLY A 176 -10.76 -21.61 -15.82
C GLY A 176 -10.56 -22.96 -15.12
N GLY A 177 -10.65 -23.01 -13.80
CA GLY A 177 -10.41 -24.21 -13.01
C GLY A 177 -8.93 -24.62 -12.95
N PRO A 178 -8.64 -25.77 -12.31
CA PRO A 178 -7.29 -26.29 -12.12
C PRO A 178 -6.47 -26.37 -13.42
N TRP A 179 -5.16 -26.19 -13.30
CA TRP A 179 -4.24 -26.20 -14.43
C TRP A 179 -2.93 -26.91 -14.02
N GLU A 180 -2.89 -28.24 -14.15
CA GLU A 180 -1.80 -29.04 -13.59
C GLU A 180 -0.41 -28.69 -14.15
N GLU A 181 -0.32 -28.32 -15.43
CA GLU A 181 0.94 -27.92 -16.05
C GLU A 181 1.48 -26.63 -15.45
N ILE A 182 0.62 -25.64 -15.14
CA ILE A 182 1.06 -24.38 -14.55
C ILE A 182 1.61 -24.59 -13.14
N GLU A 183 1.02 -25.52 -12.38
CA GLU A 183 1.47 -25.87 -11.04
C GLU A 183 2.89 -26.43 -11.04
N LYS A 184 3.27 -27.17 -12.09
CA LYS A 184 4.62 -27.73 -12.27
C LYS A 184 5.66 -26.67 -12.68
N LEU A 185 5.24 -25.58 -13.32
CA LEU A 185 6.14 -24.57 -13.90
C LEU A 185 6.23 -23.29 -13.07
N LYS A 186 5.17 -22.91 -12.34
CA LYS A 186 5.04 -21.58 -11.72
C LYS A 186 6.20 -21.23 -10.78
N SER A 187 6.67 -22.16 -9.96
CA SER A 187 7.81 -21.91 -9.05
C SER A 187 9.10 -21.68 -9.81
N ALA A 188 9.37 -22.44 -10.88
CA ALA A 188 10.56 -22.20 -11.69
C ALA A 188 10.52 -20.83 -12.38
N VAL A 189 9.36 -20.36 -12.81
CA VAL A 189 9.23 -19.01 -13.37
C VAL A 189 9.42 -17.94 -12.29
N ILE A 190 8.69 -18.06 -11.17
CA ILE A 190 8.71 -17.06 -10.09
C ILE A 190 10.06 -16.98 -9.39
N ASP A 191 10.69 -18.13 -9.11
CA ASP A 191 11.87 -18.19 -8.26
C ASP A 191 13.18 -18.11 -9.06
N LYS A 192 13.14 -18.37 -10.39
CA LYS A 192 14.34 -18.38 -11.24
C LYS A 192 14.26 -17.40 -12.41
N VAL A 193 13.27 -17.55 -13.29
CA VAL A 193 13.18 -16.79 -14.55
C VAL A 193 12.95 -15.31 -14.28
N ILE A 194 11.97 -14.96 -13.43
CA ILE A 194 11.65 -13.58 -13.12
C ILE A 194 12.85 -12.86 -12.48
N PRO A 195 13.47 -13.38 -11.40
CA PRO A 195 14.69 -12.80 -10.84
C PRO A 195 15.82 -12.67 -11.87
N ARG A 196 16.03 -13.69 -12.71
CA ARG A 196 17.10 -13.65 -13.73
C ARG A 196 16.90 -12.53 -14.73
N LEU A 197 15.67 -12.25 -15.15
CA LEU A 197 15.39 -11.28 -16.20
C LEU A 197 15.16 -9.87 -15.67
N LEU A 198 14.62 -9.72 -14.46
CA LEU A 198 14.21 -8.42 -13.92
C LEU A 198 15.22 -7.82 -12.95
N ARG A 199 15.75 -8.62 -12.02
CA ARG A 199 16.71 -8.15 -11.01
C ARG A 199 17.94 -7.43 -11.58
N PRO A 200 18.55 -7.90 -12.69
CA PRO A 200 19.72 -7.22 -13.25
C PRO A 200 19.46 -5.75 -13.57
N MET A 201 18.23 -5.40 -13.99
CA MET A 201 17.88 -4.02 -14.38
C MET A 201 17.97 -3.01 -13.24
N GLU A 202 17.91 -3.49 -11.99
CA GLU A 202 17.95 -2.68 -10.77
C GLU A 202 19.15 -3.07 -9.87
N SER A 203 20.12 -3.82 -10.43
CA SER A 203 21.36 -4.25 -9.78
C SER A 203 22.58 -3.51 -10.35
N ASN A 204 23.71 -3.54 -9.63
CA ASN A 204 24.98 -2.93 -10.06
C ASN A 204 24.86 -1.43 -10.39
N GLY A 205 24.12 -0.70 -9.55
CA GLY A 205 23.89 0.74 -9.73
C GLY A 205 22.91 1.10 -10.87
N ARG A 206 22.33 0.10 -11.54
CA ARG A 206 21.24 0.33 -12.50
C ARG A 206 19.94 0.64 -11.78
N PHE A 207 19.09 1.41 -12.43
CA PHE A 207 17.81 1.85 -11.91
C PHE A 207 16.78 1.88 -13.04
N ILE A 208 15.58 1.38 -12.77
CA ILE A 208 14.42 1.51 -13.65
C ILE A 208 13.51 2.59 -13.09
N LYS A 209 13.22 3.59 -13.92
CA LYS A 209 12.22 4.61 -13.61
C LYS A 209 10.81 4.01 -13.72
N PRO A 210 9.97 4.06 -12.68
CA PRO A 210 8.55 3.77 -12.83
C PRO A 210 7.91 4.82 -13.74
N CYS A 211 7.40 4.37 -14.89
CA CYS A 211 6.71 5.22 -15.86
C CYS A 211 5.27 4.75 -16.04
N LEU A 212 4.38 5.69 -16.30
CA LEU A 212 2.97 5.40 -16.56
C LEU A 212 2.86 4.62 -17.88
N VAL A 213 2.25 3.43 -17.82
CA VAL A 213 1.91 2.62 -19.00
C VAL A 213 0.41 2.66 -19.29
N HIS A 214 0.01 2.34 -20.51
CA HIS A 214 -1.41 2.15 -20.83
C HIS A 214 -1.98 0.91 -20.10
N GLY A 215 -1.15 -0.12 -19.91
CA GLY A 215 -1.48 -1.34 -19.15
C GLY A 215 -2.38 -2.36 -19.86
N ASP A 216 -3.03 -1.95 -20.97
CA ASP A 216 -3.73 -2.83 -21.91
C ASP A 216 -3.55 -2.41 -23.38
N LEU A 217 -2.31 -2.13 -23.80
CA LEU A 217 -2.06 -1.61 -25.15
C LEU A 217 -1.94 -2.72 -26.18
N TRP A 218 -2.98 -2.93 -26.95
CA TRP A 218 -3.03 -3.80 -28.13
C TRP A 218 -3.79 -3.06 -29.25
N TYR A 219 -3.79 -3.57 -30.48
CA TYR A 219 -4.38 -2.83 -31.60
C TYR A 219 -5.86 -2.46 -31.42
N GLY A 220 -6.61 -3.20 -30.61
CA GLY A 220 -8.02 -2.89 -30.33
C GLY A 220 -8.24 -1.68 -29.42
N ASN A 221 -7.18 -1.19 -28.77
CA ASN A 221 -7.15 -0.03 -27.88
C ASN A 221 -6.30 1.12 -28.45
N ALA A 222 -6.02 1.07 -29.76
CA ALA A 222 -5.29 2.10 -30.50
C ALA A 222 -6.02 2.43 -31.80
N ALA A 223 -6.12 3.70 -32.13
CA ALA A 223 -6.79 4.16 -33.35
C ALA A 223 -6.19 5.45 -33.89
N VAL A 224 -6.68 5.87 -35.05
CA VAL A 224 -6.35 7.17 -35.65
C VAL A 224 -7.58 8.06 -35.57
N ASP A 225 -7.40 9.27 -35.07
CA ASP A 225 -8.42 10.31 -35.18
C ASP A 225 -8.65 10.65 -36.65
N SER A 226 -9.86 10.42 -37.15
CA SER A 226 -10.21 10.66 -38.56
C SER A 226 -10.14 12.14 -38.94
N GLU A 227 -10.24 13.05 -37.96
CA GLU A 227 -10.23 14.50 -38.21
C GLU A 227 -8.80 15.05 -38.30
N THR A 228 -7.89 14.58 -37.43
CA THR A 228 -6.51 15.10 -37.36
C THR A 228 -5.46 14.17 -37.98
N GLY A 229 -5.78 12.90 -38.18
CA GLY A 229 -4.81 11.86 -38.58
C GLY A 229 -3.80 11.50 -37.49
N CYS A 230 -4.01 11.96 -36.25
CA CYS A 230 -3.13 11.70 -35.13
C CYS A 230 -3.46 10.36 -34.44
N PRO A 231 -2.45 9.67 -33.88
CA PRO A 231 -2.68 8.46 -33.09
C PRO A 231 -3.41 8.77 -31.79
N LEU A 232 -4.35 7.90 -31.40
CA LEU A 232 -5.03 7.89 -30.12
C LEU A 232 -4.99 6.50 -29.49
N VAL A 233 -5.00 6.46 -28.16
CA VAL A 233 -5.26 5.26 -27.36
C VAL A 233 -6.54 5.45 -26.54
N TYR A 234 -7.17 4.35 -26.11
CA TYR A 234 -8.38 4.38 -25.28
C TYR A 234 -8.54 3.06 -24.53
N ASP A 235 -9.47 3.04 -23.56
CA ASP A 235 -9.68 1.92 -22.63
C ASP A 235 -8.41 1.52 -21.84
N PRO A 236 -7.73 2.49 -21.18
CA PRO A 236 -6.52 2.20 -20.42
C PRO A 236 -6.81 1.51 -19.08
N SER A 237 -5.81 0.75 -18.63
CA SER A 237 -5.75 0.13 -17.32
C SER A 237 -4.38 0.39 -16.72
N SER A 238 -4.14 1.65 -16.43
CA SER A 238 -2.81 2.19 -16.21
C SER A 238 -2.26 1.88 -14.83
N PHE A 239 -0.93 1.78 -14.77
CA PHE A 239 -0.14 1.78 -13.55
C PHE A 239 1.28 2.25 -13.88
N TYR A 240 2.10 2.53 -12.86
CA TYR A 240 3.51 2.84 -13.04
C TYR A 240 4.31 1.55 -13.12
N ALA A 241 4.95 1.31 -14.26
CA ALA A 241 5.63 0.07 -14.61
C ALA A 241 7.01 0.34 -15.21
N HIS A 242 7.73 -0.72 -15.56
CA HIS A 242 8.84 -0.65 -16.51
C HIS A 242 8.33 -0.29 -17.91
N ASN A 243 9.01 0.61 -18.62
CA ASN A 243 8.59 1.08 -19.95
C ASN A 243 8.53 0.00 -21.04
N GLU A 244 9.26 -1.12 -20.88
CA GLU A 244 9.18 -2.24 -21.82
C GLU A 244 8.01 -3.19 -21.54
N TYR A 245 7.29 -3.02 -20.41
CA TYR A 245 6.22 -3.92 -19.99
C TYR A 245 5.15 -4.12 -21.05
N GLU A 246 4.59 -3.03 -21.59
CA GLU A 246 3.46 -3.12 -22.52
C GLU A 246 3.84 -3.62 -23.92
N LEU A 247 5.12 -3.60 -24.27
CA LEU A 247 5.63 -4.24 -25.49
C LEU A 247 5.42 -5.77 -25.44
N GLY A 248 5.34 -6.36 -24.23
CA GLY A 248 4.95 -7.76 -24.05
C GLY A 248 3.57 -8.06 -24.63
N ASN A 249 2.65 -7.09 -24.61
CA ASN A 249 1.33 -7.24 -25.22
C ASN A 249 1.39 -7.14 -26.75
N TRP A 250 2.45 -6.58 -27.32
CA TRP A 250 2.60 -6.48 -28.79
C TRP A 250 3.15 -7.77 -29.39
N ARG A 251 3.86 -8.57 -28.58
CA ARG A 251 4.55 -9.79 -29.02
C ARG A 251 3.62 -10.83 -29.65
N PRO A 252 2.41 -11.12 -29.14
CA PRO A 252 1.52 -12.07 -29.77
C PRO A 252 0.99 -11.56 -31.11
N GLY A 253 1.11 -12.34 -32.19
CA GLY A 253 0.71 -11.93 -33.54
C GLY A 253 -0.77 -11.49 -33.66
N ARG A 254 -1.64 -12.00 -32.77
CA ARG A 254 -3.05 -11.57 -32.67
C ARG A 254 -3.22 -10.07 -32.37
N ASN A 255 -2.21 -9.43 -31.80
CA ASN A 255 -2.26 -8.03 -31.38
C ASN A 255 -1.75 -7.06 -32.46
N LYS A 256 -1.41 -7.54 -33.67
CA LYS A 256 -1.13 -6.80 -34.92
C LYS A 256 0.00 -5.75 -34.90
N PHE A 257 0.60 -5.46 -33.76
CA PHE A 257 1.81 -4.65 -33.67
C PHE A 257 3.03 -5.50 -34.00
N ASP A 258 3.39 -5.52 -35.28
CA ASP A 258 4.51 -6.30 -35.79
C ASP A 258 5.89 -5.75 -35.34
N ARG A 259 6.97 -6.40 -35.79
CA ARG A 259 8.34 -6.02 -35.44
C ARG A 259 8.68 -4.56 -35.81
N SER A 260 7.98 -3.96 -36.78
CA SER A 260 8.24 -2.56 -37.16
C SER A 260 7.77 -1.56 -36.09
N TYR A 261 6.77 -1.90 -35.28
CA TYR A 261 6.38 -1.11 -34.10
C TYR A 261 7.43 -1.18 -32.99
N PHE A 262 8.02 -2.37 -32.76
CA PHE A 262 9.14 -2.50 -31.82
C PHE A 262 10.31 -1.62 -32.26
N ILE A 263 10.70 -1.66 -33.54
CA ILE A 263 11.78 -0.83 -34.08
C ILE A 263 11.45 0.68 -33.93
N ALA A 264 10.20 1.08 -34.20
CA ALA A 264 9.76 2.47 -34.06
C ALA A 264 9.74 2.96 -32.60
N TYR A 265 9.45 2.09 -31.64
CA TYR A 265 9.57 2.42 -30.22
C TYR A 265 11.04 2.49 -29.78
N GLU A 266 11.85 1.52 -30.20
CA GLU A 266 13.30 1.46 -29.94
C GLU A 266 14.04 2.70 -30.49
N SER A 267 13.54 3.35 -31.55
CA SER A 267 14.13 4.61 -32.06
C SER A 267 13.85 5.83 -31.18
N ASN A 268 12.88 5.74 -30.26
CA ASN A 268 12.50 6.83 -29.35
C ASN A 268 12.89 6.54 -27.89
N MET A 269 13.03 5.27 -27.51
CA MET A 269 13.33 4.87 -26.13
C MET A 269 14.41 3.80 -26.09
N LYS A 270 15.49 4.05 -25.33
CA LYS A 270 16.60 3.10 -25.18
C LYS A 270 16.10 1.83 -24.46
N LYS A 271 16.58 0.68 -24.93
CA LYS A 271 16.44 -0.59 -24.21
C LYS A 271 17.11 -0.52 -22.84
N SER A 272 16.45 -1.10 -21.85
CA SER A 272 16.96 -1.25 -20.50
C SER A 272 18.12 -2.24 -20.48
N GLU A 273 19.13 -1.95 -19.67
CA GLU A 273 20.26 -2.86 -19.46
C GLU A 273 19.86 -4.02 -18.53
N PRO A 274 20.36 -5.26 -18.73
CA PRO A 274 21.18 -5.71 -19.85
C PRO A 274 20.38 -5.77 -21.16
N VAL A 275 20.92 -5.19 -22.24
CA VAL A 275 20.23 -5.15 -23.55
C VAL A 275 20.00 -6.55 -24.13
N ASP A 276 20.89 -7.51 -23.87
CA ASP A 276 20.77 -8.88 -24.38
C ASP A 276 19.56 -9.63 -23.78
N ASP A 277 19.08 -9.21 -22.62
CA ASP A 277 17.88 -9.78 -21.98
C ASP A 277 16.58 -9.13 -22.50
N PHE A 278 16.66 -8.09 -23.35
CA PHE A 278 15.48 -7.34 -23.83
C PHE A 278 14.40 -8.25 -24.41
N ASP A 279 14.78 -9.14 -25.33
CA ASP A 279 13.80 -9.99 -26.00
C ASP A 279 13.11 -10.97 -25.03
N ASP A 280 13.86 -11.53 -24.08
CA ASP A 280 13.31 -12.46 -23.10
C ASP A 280 12.50 -11.76 -22.00
N ARG A 281 12.83 -10.50 -21.63
CA ARG A 281 11.96 -9.67 -20.79
C ARG A 281 10.61 -9.44 -21.47
N ASN A 282 10.63 -9.09 -22.75
CA ASN A 282 9.41 -8.90 -23.55
C ASN A 282 8.61 -10.21 -23.66
N ALA A 283 9.29 -11.35 -23.81
CA ALA A 283 8.67 -12.66 -23.76
C ALA A 283 8.01 -12.95 -22.40
N LEU A 284 8.72 -12.68 -21.29
CA LEU A 284 8.18 -12.81 -19.94
C LEU A 284 6.95 -11.92 -19.73
N TYR A 285 6.98 -10.68 -20.20
CA TYR A 285 5.82 -9.78 -20.13
C TYR A 285 4.65 -10.31 -20.98
N SER A 286 4.93 -10.90 -22.14
CA SER A 286 3.89 -11.53 -22.96
C SER A 286 3.20 -12.70 -22.27
N ILE A 287 3.90 -13.45 -21.41
CA ILE A 287 3.29 -14.50 -20.58
C ILE A 287 2.21 -13.90 -19.68
N ARG A 288 2.48 -12.75 -19.04
CA ARG A 288 1.48 -12.07 -18.21
C ARG A 288 0.23 -11.72 -19.03
N PHE A 289 0.39 -11.15 -20.22
CA PHE A 289 -0.76 -10.80 -21.07
C PHE A 289 -1.51 -12.03 -21.61
N ASN A 290 -0.81 -13.12 -21.90
CA ASN A 290 -1.45 -14.38 -22.26
C ASN A 290 -2.18 -15.04 -21.09
N LEU A 291 -1.65 -14.94 -19.86
CA LEU A 291 -2.37 -15.34 -18.64
C LEU A 291 -3.65 -14.53 -18.47
N HIS A 292 -3.60 -13.22 -18.68
CA HIS A 292 -4.79 -12.37 -18.66
C HIS A 292 -5.82 -12.81 -19.72
N ALA A 293 -5.40 -13.03 -20.96
CA ALA A 293 -6.29 -13.52 -22.03
C ALA A 293 -6.89 -14.90 -21.71
N ALA A 294 -6.11 -15.82 -21.14
CA ALA A 294 -6.58 -17.14 -20.69
C ALA A 294 -7.63 -17.05 -19.57
N ALA A 295 -7.48 -16.11 -18.63
CA ALA A 295 -8.47 -15.87 -17.58
C ALA A 295 -9.74 -15.19 -18.12
N LEU A 296 -9.60 -14.33 -19.13
CA LEU A 296 -10.73 -13.63 -19.74
C LEU A 296 -11.56 -14.56 -20.64
N PHE A 297 -10.89 -15.49 -21.33
CA PHE A 297 -11.50 -16.44 -22.26
C PHE A 297 -11.10 -17.89 -21.90
N PRO A 298 -11.62 -18.45 -20.78
CA PRO A 298 -11.19 -19.76 -20.29
C PRO A 298 -11.50 -20.93 -21.24
N GLY A 299 -12.43 -20.75 -22.18
CA GLY A 299 -12.72 -21.74 -23.22
C GLY A 299 -11.72 -21.78 -24.38
N GLU A 300 -10.90 -20.75 -24.54
CA GLU A 300 -9.90 -20.63 -25.61
C GLU A 300 -8.54 -21.16 -25.13
N LEU A 301 -8.37 -22.49 -25.21
CA LEU A 301 -7.20 -23.20 -24.67
C LEU A 301 -5.86 -22.75 -25.27
N SER A 302 -5.86 -22.18 -26.48
CA SER A 302 -4.66 -21.67 -27.16
C SER A 302 -3.89 -20.63 -26.34
N TYR A 303 -4.56 -19.87 -25.47
CA TYR A 303 -3.89 -18.93 -24.56
C TYR A 303 -3.10 -19.66 -23.47
N ARG A 304 -3.69 -20.72 -22.88
CA ARG A 304 -3.01 -21.56 -21.88
C ARG A 304 -1.81 -22.28 -22.52
N GLU A 305 -1.98 -22.83 -23.71
CA GLU A 305 -0.90 -23.47 -24.47
C GLU A 305 0.27 -22.50 -24.71
N SER A 306 -0.03 -21.29 -25.19
CA SER A 306 0.97 -20.25 -25.43
C SER A 306 1.75 -19.85 -24.16
N VAL A 307 1.07 -19.80 -23.01
CA VAL A 307 1.72 -19.56 -21.70
C VAL A 307 2.71 -20.68 -21.37
N ILE A 308 2.27 -21.93 -21.49
CA ILE A 308 3.10 -23.10 -21.12
C ILE A 308 4.34 -23.20 -22.01
N ASP A 309 4.19 -22.99 -23.31
CA ASP A 309 5.30 -23.07 -24.25
C ASP A 309 6.37 -22.01 -23.96
N GLU A 310 5.94 -20.77 -23.71
CA GLU A 310 6.86 -19.67 -23.41
C GLU A 310 7.53 -19.86 -22.03
N MET A 311 6.79 -20.34 -21.02
CA MET A 311 7.36 -20.69 -19.71
C MET A 311 8.42 -21.78 -19.84
N LYS A 312 8.13 -22.88 -20.56
CA LYS A 312 9.08 -23.97 -20.78
C LYS A 312 10.34 -23.48 -21.48
N ARG A 313 10.20 -22.62 -22.51
CA ARG A 313 11.34 -22.03 -23.22
C ARG A 313 12.23 -21.22 -22.29
N LEU A 314 11.66 -20.32 -21.49
CA LEU A 314 12.42 -19.48 -20.56
C LEU A 314 13.06 -20.28 -19.43
N ILE A 315 12.36 -21.28 -18.88
CA ILE A 315 12.93 -22.19 -17.86
C ILE A 315 14.12 -22.96 -18.43
N ALA A 316 14.00 -23.50 -19.65
CA ALA A 316 15.09 -24.21 -20.30
C ALA A 316 16.30 -23.31 -20.60
N LYS A 317 16.05 -22.04 -20.91
CA LYS A 317 17.11 -21.04 -21.14
C LYS A 317 17.81 -20.61 -19.85
N TYR A 318 17.07 -20.52 -18.73
CA TYR A 318 17.58 -20.02 -17.45
C TYR A 318 17.40 -21.06 -16.31
N PRO A 319 18.00 -22.26 -16.43
CA PRO A 319 17.77 -23.35 -15.47
C PRO A 319 18.32 -23.04 -14.06
N ASN A 320 19.34 -22.18 -13.97
CA ASN A 320 20.00 -21.78 -12.73
C ASN A 320 19.43 -20.49 -12.14
N GLY A 321 18.54 -19.78 -12.86
CA GLY A 321 18.02 -18.49 -12.42
C GLY A 321 19.08 -17.39 -12.42
N TYR A 322 18.98 -16.47 -11.47
CA TYR A 322 19.90 -15.34 -11.33
C TYR A 322 21.21 -15.77 -10.65
N GLU A 323 22.32 -15.63 -11.37
CA GLU A 323 23.67 -15.83 -10.85
C GLU A 323 24.29 -14.44 -10.58
N LYS A 324 24.80 -14.22 -9.36
CA LYS A 324 25.43 -12.94 -9.01
C LYS A 324 26.76 -12.80 -9.78
N GLU A 325 27.02 -11.62 -10.35
CA GLU A 325 28.33 -11.32 -10.94
C GLU A 325 29.39 -11.26 -9.82
N GLU A 326 30.42 -12.12 -9.91
CA GLU A 326 31.54 -12.11 -8.97
C GLU A 326 32.47 -10.91 -9.24
N GLY A 327 32.90 -10.21 -8.18
CA GLY A 327 34.06 -9.30 -8.23
C GLY A 327 33.78 -7.81 -8.45
N VAL A 328 32.53 -7.35 -8.45
CA VAL A 328 32.21 -5.91 -8.37
C VAL A 328 31.91 -5.57 -6.90
N PRO A 329 32.74 -4.75 -6.24
CA PRO A 329 32.40 -4.25 -4.91
C PRO A 329 31.08 -3.49 -5.02
N GLU A 330 30.16 -3.71 -4.08
CA GLU A 330 28.97 -2.87 -3.94
C GLU A 330 29.43 -1.41 -3.78
N THR A 331 29.49 -0.65 -4.88
CA THR A 331 29.53 0.80 -4.83
C THR A 331 28.16 1.23 -4.34
N SER A 332 28.06 1.36 -3.01
CA SER A 332 27.09 2.14 -2.24
C SER A 332 26.03 2.84 -3.09
N THR A 333 25.05 2.07 -3.58
CA THR A 333 23.71 2.61 -3.79
C THR A 333 23.24 3.06 -2.42
N ALA A 334 22.56 4.22 -2.33
CA ALA A 334 21.96 4.66 -1.07
C ALA A 334 21.22 3.47 -0.45
N GLN A 335 21.70 2.96 0.70
CA GLN A 335 21.16 1.74 1.31
C GLN A 335 19.64 1.84 1.34
N ALA A 336 18.97 0.91 0.66
CA ALA A 336 17.53 0.75 0.81
C ALA A 336 17.23 0.59 2.30
N LEU A 337 16.31 1.40 2.81
CA LEU A 337 15.96 1.36 4.22
C LEU A 337 15.33 0.00 4.56
N PRO A 338 15.59 -0.55 5.76
CA PRO A 338 15.02 -1.83 6.14
C PRO A 338 13.50 -1.74 6.11
N THR A 339 12.85 -2.65 5.37
CA THR A 339 11.39 -2.77 5.32
C THR A 339 10.83 -3.51 6.54
N SER A 340 11.69 -4.21 7.27
CA SER A 340 11.39 -4.87 8.54
C SER A 340 12.64 -5.06 9.40
N PHE A 341 12.44 -5.34 10.68
CA PHE A 341 13.46 -5.67 11.67
C PHE A 341 13.23 -7.09 12.20
N ASN A 342 14.28 -7.90 12.28
CA ASN A 342 14.19 -9.23 12.89
C ASN A 342 14.38 -9.08 14.41
N VAL A 343 13.37 -9.51 15.17
CA VAL A 343 13.36 -9.51 16.63
C VAL A 343 12.95 -10.90 17.10
N ASN A 344 13.89 -11.64 17.69
CA ASN A 344 13.71 -13.04 18.13
C ASN A 344 13.07 -13.93 17.05
N ASP A 345 13.64 -13.91 15.84
CA ASP A 345 13.18 -14.67 14.65
C ASP A 345 11.80 -14.25 14.11
N ILE A 346 11.26 -13.13 14.59
CA ILE A 346 10.00 -12.55 14.14
C ILE A 346 10.30 -11.24 13.42
N SER A 347 9.82 -11.13 12.19
CA SER A 347 9.95 -9.91 11.38
C SER A 347 8.88 -8.90 11.79
N ILE A 348 9.32 -7.76 12.34
CA ILE A 348 8.48 -6.60 12.64
C ILE A 348 8.58 -5.62 11.45
N PRO A 349 7.49 -5.31 10.72
CA PRO A 349 7.53 -4.31 9.67
C PRO A 349 8.02 -2.96 10.17
N ALA A 350 8.87 -2.29 9.38
CA ALA A 350 9.49 -1.02 9.80
C ALA A 350 8.47 0.12 9.94
N VAL A 351 7.37 0.06 9.17
CA VAL A 351 6.27 1.02 9.24
C VAL A 351 4.98 0.28 9.57
N GLY A 352 4.44 0.55 10.75
CA GLY A 352 3.10 0.13 11.17
C GLY A 352 2.09 1.25 11.11
N PHE A 353 0.82 0.91 11.34
CA PHE A 353 -0.30 1.84 11.33
C PHE A 353 -0.89 1.96 12.74
N GLY A 354 -0.80 3.16 13.33
CA GLY A 354 -1.33 3.44 14.67
C GLY A 354 -2.81 3.76 14.65
N THR A 355 -3.57 3.18 15.58
CA THR A 355 -5.06 3.30 15.61
C THR A 355 -5.61 4.24 16.68
N PHE A 356 -4.76 4.86 17.50
CA PHE A 356 -5.21 5.82 18.52
C PHE A 356 -5.88 7.06 17.88
N GLN A 357 -7.13 7.34 18.26
CA GLN A 357 -7.90 8.44 17.67
C GLN A 357 -7.93 9.71 18.54
N GLY A 358 -7.52 9.64 19.80
CA GLY A 358 -7.68 10.77 20.73
C GLY A 358 -9.13 11.24 20.76
N ASP A 359 -9.33 12.55 20.60
CA ASP A 359 -10.65 13.20 20.62
C ASP A 359 -11.45 13.03 19.32
N ASP A 360 -10.84 12.52 18.24
CA ASP A 360 -11.47 12.37 16.92
C ASP A 360 -12.55 11.25 16.89
N GLY A 361 -12.56 10.37 17.90
CA GLY A 361 -13.51 9.27 18.05
C GLY A 361 -13.27 8.07 17.13
N ASN A 362 -13.93 6.94 17.40
CA ASN A 362 -13.63 5.64 16.78
C ASN A 362 -14.37 5.36 15.45
N GLY A 363 -15.18 6.30 14.96
CA GLY A 363 -16.07 6.09 13.81
C GLY A 363 -15.36 5.76 12.49
N GLN A 364 -14.10 6.19 12.32
CA GLN A 364 -13.33 6.01 11.09
C GLN A 364 -12.27 4.89 11.18
N VAL A 365 -12.08 4.26 12.34
CA VAL A 365 -10.98 3.32 12.58
C VAL A 365 -11.03 2.12 11.63
N LYS A 366 -12.22 1.54 11.43
CA LYS A 366 -12.39 0.37 10.55
C LYS A 366 -11.93 0.67 9.12
N GLU A 367 -12.44 1.76 8.54
CA GLU A 367 -12.11 2.13 7.16
C GLU A 367 -10.64 2.54 7.03
N ALA A 368 -10.10 3.26 8.02
CA ALA A 368 -8.70 3.64 8.02
C ALA A 368 -7.76 2.42 8.05
N VAL A 369 -8.07 1.40 8.86
CA VAL A 369 -7.30 0.15 8.90
C VAL A 369 -7.45 -0.64 7.59
N LEU A 370 -8.65 -0.70 7.01
CA LEU A 370 -8.85 -1.34 5.69
C LEU A 370 -8.02 -0.67 4.61
N ASN A 371 -8.03 0.67 4.56
CA ASN A 371 -7.24 1.43 3.58
C ASN A 371 -5.74 1.30 3.85
N ALA A 372 -5.29 1.26 5.10
CA ALA A 372 -3.90 0.97 5.43
C ALA A 372 -3.49 -0.42 4.90
N LEU A 373 -4.29 -1.45 5.13
CA LEU A 373 -4.01 -2.81 4.64
C LEU A 373 -4.01 -2.88 3.09
N ARG A 374 -4.96 -2.22 2.43
CA ARG A 374 -5.05 -2.08 0.96
C ARG A 374 -3.83 -1.36 0.37
N THR A 375 -3.38 -0.31 1.03
CA THR A 375 -2.19 0.46 0.63
C THR A 375 -0.88 -0.22 1.03
N GLY A 376 -0.93 -1.46 1.56
CA GLY A 376 0.24 -2.33 1.75
C GLY A 376 0.85 -2.32 3.15
N TYR A 377 0.20 -1.71 4.16
CA TYR A 377 0.61 -1.91 5.55
C TYR A 377 0.43 -3.38 5.95
N ARG A 378 1.36 -3.88 6.77
CA ARG A 378 1.32 -5.22 7.36
C ARG A 378 1.60 -5.22 8.86
N HIS A 379 1.68 -4.06 9.49
CA HIS A 379 1.77 -3.91 10.95
C HIS A 379 0.66 -3.00 11.44
N ILE A 380 -0.22 -3.49 12.30
CA ILE A 380 -1.31 -2.73 12.92
C ILE A 380 -1.05 -2.60 14.42
N ASP A 381 -0.94 -1.37 14.91
CA ASP A 381 -0.72 -1.05 16.31
C ASP A 381 -2.00 -0.50 16.95
N THR A 382 -2.53 -1.24 17.93
CA THR A 382 -3.73 -0.89 18.69
C THR A 382 -3.50 -1.08 20.19
N ALA A 383 -4.51 -0.87 21.02
CA ALA A 383 -4.49 -1.16 22.45
C ALA A 383 -5.92 -1.32 22.99
N LEU A 384 -6.09 -2.13 24.05
CA LEU A 384 -7.36 -2.25 24.77
C LEU A 384 -7.89 -0.87 25.21
N ALA A 385 -7.00 -0.02 25.71
CA ALA A 385 -7.34 1.32 26.19
C ALA A 385 -7.84 2.29 25.09
N TYR A 386 -7.66 1.98 23.80
CA TYR A 386 -8.15 2.82 22.70
C TYR A 386 -9.66 2.63 22.45
N GLY A 387 -10.24 1.54 22.97
CA GLY A 387 -11.67 1.26 22.83
C GLY A 387 -12.12 1.02 21.39
N ASN A 388 -11.20 0.62 20.50
CA ASN A 388 -11.45 0.44 19.06
C ASN A 388 -10.95 -0.89 18.48
N GLU A 389 -10.54 -1.83 19.33
CA GLU A 389 -10.08 -3.16 18.89
C GLU A 389 -11.16 -3.91 18.08
N LYS A 390 -12.44 -3.63 18.33
CA LYS A 390 -13.55 -4.24 17.59
C LYS A 390 -13.55 -3.82 16.13
N GLU A 391 -13.30 -2.53 15.86
CA GLU A 391 -13.21 -1.96 14.52
C GLU A 391 -11.97 -2.47 13.79
N VAL A 392 -10.84 -2.57 14.50
CA VAL A 392 -9.59 -3.16 13.98
C VAL A 392 -9.79 -4.62 13.58
N GLY A 393 -10.39 -5.43 14.46
CA GLY A 393 -10.65 -6.85 14.20
C GLY A 393 -11.57 -7.07 12.99
N LYS A 394 -12.62 -6.26 12.86
CA LYS A 394 -13.49 -6.26 11.67
C LYS A 394 -12.72 -5.93 10.39
N ALA A 395 -11.89 -4.90 10.43
CA ALA A 395 -11.08 -4.48 9.27
C ALA A 395 -10.09 -5.56 8.84
N ILE A 396 -9.38 -6.20 9.79
CA ILE A 396 -8.47 -7.31 9.51
C ILE A 396 -9.22 -8.46 8.83
N LYS A 397 -10.36 -8.88 9.38
CA LYS A 397 -11.18 -9.96 8.81
C LYS A 397 -11.69 -9.63 7.41
N GLU A 398 -12.17 -8.40 7.20
CA GLU A 398 -12.73 -7.94 5.92
C GLU A 398 -11.67 -7.70 4.85
N SER A 399 -10.41 -7.46 5.23
CA SER A 399 -9.31 -7.28 4.28
C SER A 399 -9.03 -8.50 3.40
N GLY A 400 -9.40 -9.70 3.85
CA GLY A 400 -9.12 -10.96 3.17
C GLY A 400 -7.63 -11.39 3.19
N ILE A 401 -6.74 -10.58 3.78
CA ILE A 401 -5.31 -10.90 3.90
C ILE A 401 -5.12 -12.03 4.91
N PRO A 402 -4.32 -13.07 4.62
CA PRO A 402 -4.04 -14.13 5.57
C PRO A 402 -3.50 -13.58 6.90
N ARG A 403 -4.09 -13.99 8.04
CA ARG A 403 -3.72 -13.47 9.38
C ARG A 403 -2.21 -13.51 9.65
N LYS A 404 -1.52 -14.56 9.20
CA LYS A 404 -0.06 -14.73 9.36
C LYS A 404 0.79 -13.66 8.66
N GLU A 405 0.21 -12.89 7.75
CA GLU A 405 0.88 -11.80 7.02
C GLU A 405 0.69 -10.44 7.71
N ILE A 406 -0.19 -10.33 8.70
CA ILE A 406 -0.45 -9.08 9.42
C ILE A 406 0.16 -9.17 10.82
N PHE A 407 1.18 -8.37 11.10
CA PHE A 407 1.72 -8.20 12.44
C PHE A 407 0.77 -7.34 13.29
N VAL A 408 0.16 -7.91 14.33
CA VAL A 408 -0.78 -7.18 15.21
C VAL A 408 -0.15 -6.92 16.57
N THR A 409 -0.11 -5.65 16.98
CA THR A 409 0.29 -5.22 18.33
C THR A 409 -0.92 -4.76 19.13
N THR A 410 -1.07 -5.26 20.36
CA THR A 410 -2.00 -4.67 21.36
C THR A 410 -1.32 -4.55 22.73
N LYS A 411 -1.99 -3.93 23.70
CA LYS A 411 -1.37 -3.47 24.95
C LYS A 411 -2.24 -3.70 26.17
N LEU A 412 -1.62 -4.16 27.26
CA LEU A 412 -2.18 -4.30 28.60
C LEU A 412 -2.50 -2.91 29.17
N ALA A 413 -3.78 -2.67 29.50
CA ALA A 413 -4.20 -1.40 30.09
C ALA A 413 -3.84 -1.31 31.59
N GLN A 414 -3.68 -0.09 32.11
CA GLN A 414 -3.20 0.17 33.48
C GLN A 414 -4.09 -0.40 34.59
N THR A 415 -5.37 -0.71 34.31
CA THR A 415 -6.30 -1.34 35.28
C THR A 415 -6.16 -2.87 35.35
N TRP A 416 -5.23 -3.45 34.58
CA TRP A 416 -5.01 -4.90 34.46
C TRP A 416 -3.61 -5.34 34.89
N HIS A 417 -2.92 -4.51 35.68
CA HIS A 417 -1.54 -4.78 36.10
C HIS A 417 -1.42 -5.87 37.18
N ASN A 418 -2.51 -6.25 37.85
CA ASN A 418 -2.48 -7.33 38.81
C ASN A 418 -2.09 -8.63 38.08
N PRO A 419 -1.04 -9.35 38.51
CA PRO A 419 -0.58 -10.55 37.83
C PRO A 419 -1.66 -11.61 37.54
N SER A 420 -2.70 -11.70 38.36
CA SER A 420 -3.83 -12.61 38.14
C SER A 420 -4.70 -12.25 36.93
N ASP A 421 -4.69 -10.99 36.51
CA ASP A 421 -5.65 -10.44 35.55
C ASP A 421 -5.06 -10.36 34.14
N VAL A 422 -3.73 -10.48 34.02
CA VAL A 422 -2.97 -10.28 32.77
C VAL A 422 -3.42 -11.21 31.64
N GLU A 423 -3.69 -12.48 31.94
CA GLU A 423 -4.15 -13.44 30.93
C GLU A 423 -5.57 -13.15 30.46
N GLU A 424 -6.48 -12.82 31.39
CA GLU A 424 -7.85 -12.44 31.05
C GLU A 424 -7.87 -11.15 30.20
N ALA A 425 -6.98 -10.19 30.49
CA ALA A 425 -6.86 -8.97 29.71
C ALA A 425 -6.56 -9.25 28.24
N LEU A 426 -5.60 -10.14 27.96
CA LEU A 426 -5.28 -10.53 26.58
C LEU A 426 -6.42 -11.32 25.95
N ASP A 427 -7.09 -12.20 26.69
CA ASP A 427 -8.26 -12.94 26.19
C ASP A 427 -9.40 -12.01 25.75
N GLN A 428 -9.63 -10.92 26.47
CA GLN A 428 -10.61 -9.90 26.08
C GLN A 428 -10.20 -9.19 24.79
N SER A 429 -8.93 -8.81 24.63
CA SER A 429 -8.42 -8.22 23.40
C SER A 429 -8.52 -9.18 22.22
N LEU A 430 -8.08 -10.44 22.37
CA LEU A 430 -8.16 -11.49 21.33
C LEU A 430 -9.61 -11.72 20.88
N LYS A 431 -10.54 -11.84 21.82
CA LYS A 431 -11.97 -11.97 21.53
C LYS A 431 -12.51 -10.77 20.76
N THR A 432 -12.13 -9.56 21.16
CA THR A 432 -12.61 -8.31 20.55
C THR A 432 -12.03 -8.11 19.14
N LEU A 433 -10.76 -8.43 18.97
CA LEU A 433 -10.04 -8.42 17.68
C LEU A 433 -10.48 -9.58 16.77
N GLN A 434 -11.13 -10.62 17.30
CA GLN A 434 -11.45 -11.87 16.61
C GLN A 434 -10.18 -12.61 16.13
N LEU A 435 -9.17 -12.71 16.99
CA LEU A 435 -7.88 -13.34 16.70
C LEU A 435 -7.57 -14.45 17.71
N ASP A 436 -6.80 -15.45 17.29
CA ASP A 436 -6.31 -16.51 18.18
C ASP A 436 -5.00 -16.12 18.88
N TYR A 437 -4.23 -15.20 18.30
CA TYR A 437 -2.98 -14.68 18.86
C TYR A 437 -2.71 -13.24 18.39
N VAL A 438 -1.84 -12.54 19.12
CA VAL A 438 -1.19 -11.29 18.69
C VAL A 438 0.30 -11.50 18.45
N ASP A 439 0.89 -10.75 17.54
CA ASP A 439 2.32 -10.85 17.25
C ASP A 439 3.15 -10.17 18.35
N LEU A 440 2.61 -9.09 18.94
CA LEU A 440 3.25 -8.37 20.04
C LEU A 440 2.22 -7.91 21.09
N TYR A 441 2.49 -8.21 22.36
CA TYR A 441 1.71 -7.70 23.49
C TYR A 441 2.56 -6.83 24.42
N LEU A 442 2.15 -5.59 24.66
CA LEU A 442 2.94 -4.60 25.41
C LEU A 442 2.34 -4.26 26.76
N MET A 443 3.17 -4.09 27.80
CA MET A 443 2.76 -3.35 29.00
C MET A 443 2.69 -1.86 28.65
N HIS A 444 1.49 -1.28 28.61
CA HIS A 444 1.28 0.03 27.98
C HIS A 444 1.99 1.18 28.71
N PHE A 445 2.04 1.14 30.04
CA PHE A 445 2.75 2.12 30.87
C PHE A 445 3.32 1.44 32.13
N PRO A 446 4.40 1.95 32.75
CA PRO A 446 4.99 1.38 33.96
C PRO A 446 4.26 1.80 35.25
N HIS A 447 2.93 1.91 35.23
CA HIS A 447 2.11 2.26 36.39
C HIS A 447 0.70 1.67 36.29
N ALA A 448 0.04 1.54 37.43
CA ALA A 448 -1.27 0.93 37.56
C ALA A 448 -2.33 1.93 38.05
N TYR A 449 -3.54 1.78 37.53
CA TYR A 449 -4.73 2.45 38.06
C TYR A 449 -5.50 1.49 38.96
N THR A 450 -6.15 2.03 39.99
CA THR A 450 -7.11 1.25 40.77
C THR A 450 -8.28 0.83 39.87
N ALA A 451 -8.48 -0.48 39.73
CA ALA A 451 -9.58 -1.04 38.97
C ALA A 451 -10.91 -0.84 39.71
N GLY A 452 -11.88 -0.23 39.02
CA GLY A 452 -13.28 -0.20 39.41
C GLY A 452 -14.07 -1.37 38.83
N PRO A 453 -15.42 -1.34 38.92
CA PRO A 453 -16.26 -2.37 38.32
C PRO A 453 -15.95 -2.59 36.84
N ASN A 454 -15.93 -3.85 36.40
CA ASN A 454 -15.59 -4.27 35.03
C ASN A 454 -14.22 -3.75 34.54
N HIS A 455 -13.23 -3.67 35.44
CA HIS A 455 -11.88 -3.14 35.16
C HIS A 455 -11.86 -1.71 34.57
N SER A 456 -12.91 -0.94 34.83
CA SER A 456 -12.92 0.50 34.55
C SER A 456 -11.89 1.22 35.42
N THR A 457 -11.42 2.39 34.97
CA THR A 457 -10.53 3.22 35.81
C THR A 457 -11.35 3.88 36.91
N LEU A 458 -11.04 3.59 38.18
CA LEU A 458 -11.58 4.37 39.28
C LEU A 458 -11.03 5.81 39.19
N ARG A 459 -11.91 6.81 39.35
CA ARG A 459 -11.55 8.23 39.21
C ARG A 459 -11.94 9.02 40.45
N HIS A 460 -11.11 10.02 40.77
CA HIS A 460 -11.45 11.06 41.73
C HIS A 460 -12.58 11.96 41.19
N PRO A 461 -13.27 12.75 42.06
CA PRO A 461 -14.31 13.69 41.62
C PRO A 461 -13.86 14.71 40.56
N ASN A 462 -12.56 15.01 40.49
CA ASN A 462 -11.97 15.90 39.47
C ASN A 462 -11.68 15.21 38.13
N GLY A 463 -12.06 13.93 37.96
CA GLY A 463 -11.87 13.15 36.75
C GLY A 463 -10.50 12.47 36.60
N LYS A 464 -9.52 12.78 37.48
CA LYS A 464 -8.20 12.12 37.46
C LYS A 464 -8.30 10.66 37.93
N PRO A 465 -7.48 9.74 37.38
CA PRO A 465 -7.44 8.35 37.82
C PRO A 465 -6.96 8.24 39.25
N VAL A 466 -7.51 7.27 39.99
CA VAL A 466 -6.93 6.82 41.26
C VAL A 466 -5.78 5.88 40.93
N ILE A 467 -4.59 6.18 41.45
CA ILE A 467 -3.38 5.37 41.20
C ILE A 467 -3.26 4.30 42.28
N ASP A 468 -2.98 3.08 41.85
CA ASP A 468 -2.56 2.01 42.75
C ASP A 468 -1.02 2.08 42.90
N LEU A 469 -0.54 2.70 43.98
CA LEU A 469 0.89 2.94 44.19
C LEU A 469 1.67 1.64 44.43
N GLU A 470 1.06 0.65 45.10
CA GLU A 470 1.71 -0.63 45.36
C GLU A 470 1.87 -1.42 44.07
N LEU A 471 0.79 -1.52 43.29
CA LEU A 471 0.82 -2.21 42.02
C LEU A 471 1.67 -1.47 40.98
N SER A 472 1.71 -0.13 41.02
CA SER A 472 2.62 0.68 40.20
C SER A 472 4.09 0.40 40.50
N ARG A 473 4.45 0.03 41.73
CA ARG A 473 5.82 -0.42 42.08
C ARG A 473 6.08 -1.89 41.73
N ALA A 474 5.03 -2.67 41.51
CA ALA A 474 5.05 -4.11 41.26
C ALA A 474 4.95 -4.48 39.76
N TYR A 475 5.28 -3.55 38.86
CA TYR A 475 5.34 -3.85 37.42
C TYR A 475 6.28 -5.02 37.04
N PRO A 476 7.36 -5.36 37.79
CA PRO A 476 8.12 -6.58 37.51
C PRO A 476 7.33 -7.87 37.73
N GLN A 477 6.40 -7.89 38.69
CA GLN A 477 5.51 -9.04 38.90
C GLN A 477 4.46 -9.13 37.78
N THR A 478 3.97 -7.99 37.28
CA THR A 478 3.13 -7.95 36.08
C THR A 478 3.88 -8.52 34.87
N TRP A 479 5.17 -8.19 34.72
CA TRP A 479 6.02 -8.74 33.65
C TRP A 479 6.10 -10.26 33.71
N GLN A 480 6.36 -10.85 34.88
CA GLN A 480 6.41 -12.31 35.05
C GLN A 480 5.09 -13.01 34.67
N ALA A 481 3.94 -12.34 34.87
CA ALA A 481 2.67 -12.85 34.38
C ALA A 481 2.56 -12.77 32.85
N MET A 482 3.06 -11.70 32.23
CA MET A 482 3.09 -11.55 30.77
C MET A 482 3.96 -12.63 30.09
N GLU A 483 5.05 -13.08 30.73
CA GLU A 483 5.90 -14.15 30.18
C GLU A 483 5.12 -15.45 29.90
N LYS A 484 4.10 -15.73 30.71
CA LYS A 484 3.24 -16.91 30.53
C LYS A 484 2.36 -16.83 29.28
N LEU A 485 2.11 -15.63 28.74
CA LEU A 485 1.34 -15.42 27.52
C LEU A 485 2.09 -15.87 26.27
N VAL A 486 3.43 -15.88 26.34
CA VAL A 486 4.28 -16.47 25.29
C VAL A 486 4.22 -17.99 25.38
N ASP A 487 4.34 -18.54 26.60
CA ASP A 487 4.27 -19.99 26.80
C ASP A 487 2.93 -20.59 26.35
N SER A 488 1.83 -19.85 26.50
CA SER A 488 0.49 -20.26 26.05
C SER A 488 0.23 -20.03 24.56
N GLY A 489 1.14 -19.34 23.85
CA GLY A 489 1.01 -19.02 22.43
C GLY A 489 0.03 -17.89 22.10
N LYS A 490 -0.57 -17.25 23.11
CA LYS A 490 -1.50 -16.11 22.93
C LYS A 490 -0.81 -14.85 22.42
N ALA A 491 0.47 -14.68 22.75
CA ALA A 491 1.34 -13.65 22.21
C ALA A 491 2.63 -14.27 21.68
N ARG A 492 3.10 -13.86 20.49
CA ARG A 492 4.38 -14.35 19.96
C ARG A 492 5.57 -13.62 20.58
N LEU A 493 5.43 -12.31 20.80
CA LEU A 493 6.38 -11.46 21.50
C LEU A 493 5.68 -10.72 22.63
N ILE A 494 6.43 -10.41 23.68
CA ILE A 494 6.01 -9.46 24.73
C ILE A 494 7.04 -8.33 24.84
N GLY A 495 6.56 -7.16 25.23
CA GLY A 495 7.38 -5.97 25.38
C GLY A 495 6.78 -4.95 26.34
N VAL A 496 7.41 -3.79 26.41
CA VAL A 496 7.00 -2.68 27.26
C VAL A 496 6.76 -1.43 26.42
N SER A 497 6.05 -0.45 26.99
CA SER A 497 5.84 0.85 26.37
C SER A 497 5.94 1.96 27.41
N ASN A 498 6.60 3.06 27.04
CA ASN A 498 6.86 4.20 27.92
C ASN A 498 7.75 3.88 29.14
N PHE A 499 8.65 2.90 29.01
CA PHE A 499 9.62 2.57 30.06
C PHE A 499 10.92 3.36 29.90
N SER A 500 11.43 3.88 31.03
CA SER A 500 12.75 4.48 31.16
C SER A 500 13.87 3.42 31.20
N ILE A 501 15.13 3.83 31.11
CA ILE A 501 16.29 2.91 31.22
C ILE A 501 16.27 2.24 32.60
N LEU A 502 16.09 3.03 33.67
CA LEU A 502 16.02 2.56 35.04
C LEU A 502 14.94 1.48 35.23
N LYS A 503 13.72 1.74 34.72
CA LYS A 503 12.61 0.80 34.86
C LYS A 503 12.80 -0.45 34.01
N THR A 504 13.39 -0.30 32.82
CA THR A 504 13.70 -1.44 31.95
C THR A 504 14.76 -2.34 32.59
N LYS A 505 15.80 -1.77 33.22
CA LYS A 505 16.80 -2.55 33.98
C LYS A 505 16.17 -3.40 35.09
N ARG A 506 15.20 -2.86 35.82
CA ARG A 506 14.50 -3.60 36.87
C ARG A 506 13.67 -4.78 36.34
N ILE A 507 13.14 -4.68 35.11
CA ILE A 507 12.56 -5.85 34.42
C ILE A 507 13.65 -6.87 34.06
N LEU A 508 14.76 -6.42 33.48
CA LEU A 508 15.84 -7.30 33.03
C LEU A 508 16.49 -8.10 34.17
N GLU A 509 16.46 -7.60 35.40
CA GLU A 509 16.94 -8.31 36.60
C GLU A 509 16.15 -9.60 36.90
N ILE A 510 14.86 -9.65 36.53
CA ILE A 510 13.95 -10.75 36.90
C ILE A 510 13.36 -11.49 35.69
N ALA A 511 13.54 -10.96 34.49
CA ALA A 511 12.94 -11.48 33.26
C ALA A 511 13.59 -12.81 32.83
N ARG A 512 12.76 -13.85 32.67
CA ARG A 512 13.11 -15.06 31.91
C ARG A 512 13.05 -14.77 30.41
N ILE A 513 12.02 -14.05 29.96
CA ILE A 513 11.86 -13.59 28.59
C ILE A 513 12.15 -12.09 28.61
N ARG A 514 13.24 -11.69 27.94
CA ARG A 514 13.60 -10.27 27.81
C ARG A 514 12.52 -9.52 27.00
N PRO A 515 12.24 -8.24 27.32
CA PRO A 515 11.33 -7.44 26.50
C PRO A 515 11.82 -7.38 25.05
N ALA A 516 11.00 -7.84 24.11
CA ALA A 516 11.36 -7.82 22.69
C ALA A 516 11.33 -6.39 22.13
N VAL A 517 10.44 -5.55 22.66
CA VAL A 517 10.19 -4.18 22.20
C VAL A 517 10.04 -3.23 23.38
N ASN A 518 10.59 -2.01 23.26
CA ASN A 518 10.17 -0.83 24.04
C ASN A 518 9.54 0.20 23.10
N GLN A 519 8.22 0.39 23.18
CA GLN A 519 7.51 1.37 22.36
C GLN A 519 7.43 2.73 23.08
N VAL A 520 8.04 3.78 22.52
CA VAL A 520 8.19 5.09 23.17
C VAL A 520 7.92 6.26 22.23
N GLU A 521 7.64 7.43 22.80
CA GLU A 521 7.54 8.68 22.05
C GLU A 521 8.91 9.00 21.45
N MET A 522 9.04 9.09 20.13
CA MET A 522 10.31 9.42 19.51
C MET A 522 10.10 10.14 18.19
N HIS A 523 10.70 11.31 18.05
CA HIS A 523 10.61 12.18 16.88
C HIS A 523 11.79 13.18 16.89
N PRO A 524 11.99 14.02 15.85
CA PRO A 524 13.11 14.97 15.79
C PRO A 524 13.29 15.86 17.03
N TYR A 525 12.20 16.32 17.65
CA TYR A 525 12.25 17.13 18.88
C TYR A 525 12.49 16.31 20.17
N PHE A 526 12.46 14.98 20.07
CA PHE A 526 12.63 14.05 21.18
C PHE A 526 13.32 12.75 20.75
N PRO A 527 14.62 12.79 20.45
CA PRO A 527 15.33 11.67 19.84
C PRO A 527 15.62 10.53 20.82
N GLN A 528 15.69 10.78 22.13
CA GLN A 528 15.98 9.77 23.16
C GLN A 528 17.20 8.86 22.86
N GLN A 529 18.35 9.45 22.47
CA GLN A 529 19.53 8.67 22.05
C GLN A 529 20.03 7.68 23.13
N GLU A 530 20.12 8.10 24.39
CA GLU A 530 20.56 7.24 25.49
C GLU A 530 19.69 5.99 25.65
N LEU A 531 18.36 6.14 25.52
CA LEU A 531 17.43 5.02 25.58
C LEU A 531 17.59 4.09 24.38
N LEU A 532 17.79 4.65 23.19
CA LEU A 532 18.01 3.86 21.97
C LEU A 532 19.29 3.03 22.08
N ASP A 533 20.40 3.64 22.52
CA ASP A 533 21.68 2.96 22.71
C ASP A 533 21.56 1.83 23.75
N PHE A 534 20.89 2.10 24.87
CA PHE A 534 20.62 1.10 25.90
C PHE A 534 19.78 -0.07 25.36
N CYS A 535 18.64 0.21 24.71
CA CYS A 535 17.78 -0.81 24.14
C CYS A 535 18.53 -1.66 23.10
N SER A 536 19.33 -1.02 22.22
CA SER A 536 20.15 -1.72 21.24
C SER A 536 21.16 -2.67 21.90
N ALA A 537 21.87 -2.21 22.94
CA ALA A 537 22.83 -3.03 23.68
C ALA A 537 22.18 -4.24 24.38
N GLU A 538 20.93 -4.11 24.81
CA GLU A 538 20.18 -5.17 25.50
C GLU A 538 19.39 -6.09 24.54
N GLY A 539 19.46 -5.85 23.23
CA GLY A 539 18.71 -6.60 22.22
C GLY A 539 17.21 -6.31 22.21
N ILE A 540 16.81 -5.10 22.65
CA ILE A 540 15.43 -4.63 22.73
C ILE A 540 15.16 -3.72 21.53
N HIS A 541 14.19 -4.08 20.69
CA HIS A 541 13.82 -3.25 19.54
C HIS A 541 13.02 -2.01 19.97
N VAL A 542 13.25 -0.87 19.34
CA VAL A 542 12.50 0.35 19.63
C VAL A 542 11.43 0.59 18.57
N THR A 543 10.18 0.76 19.02
CA THR A 543 9.08 1.23 18.17
C THR A 543 8.76 2.68 18.55
N ALA A 544 8.83 3.62 17.61
CA ALA A 544 8.45 5.00 17.83
C ALA A 544 6.94 5.20 17.67
N HIS A 545 6.27 5.63 18.74
CA HIS A 545 4.94 6.23 18.66
C HIS A 545 5.06 7.75 18.56
N GLN A 546 4.00 8.40 18.08
CA GLN A 546 3.99 9.82 17.71
C GLN A 546 5.22 10.28 16.88
N PRO A 547 5.62 9.52 15.84
CA PRO A 547 6.87 9.79 15.10
C PRO A 547 6.89 11.16 14.38
N LEU A 548 5.71 11.79 14.24
CA LEU A 548 5.52 13.10 13.62
C LEU A 548 5.35 14.24 14.65
N GLY A 549 5.43 13.97 15.96
CA GLY A 549 5.41 14.99 17.02
C GLY A 549 4.06 15.62 17.36
N GLY A 550 2.91 15.01 17.05
CA GLY A 550 1.58 15.55 17.43
C GLY A 550 1.20 16.88 16.74
N ARG A 551 0.16 17.60 17.21
CA ARG A 551 -0.27 18.87 16.57
C ARG A 551 0.89 19.91 16.57
N PRO A 552 1.15 20.60 15.43
CA PRO A 552 2.45 21.18 15.12
C PRO A 552 2.75 22.47 15.89
N VAL A 553 3.96 22.58 16.45
CA VAL A 553 4.49 23.87 16.93
C VAL A 553 5.09 24.62 15.75
N ALA A 554 4.66 25.88 15.61
CA ALA A 554 5.03 26.87 14.61
C ALA A 554 6.52 27.25 14.64
N ALA A 555 7.41 26.31 14.29
CA ALA A 555 8.80 26.59 13.93
C ALA A 555 9.08 26.34 12.43
N VAL A 556 8.11 25.77 11.68
CA VAL A 556 8.25 25.45 10.25
C VAL A 556 7.04 25.94 9.45
N GLY A 557 6.81 27.25 9.44
CA GLY A 557 5.91 27.93 8.51
C GLY A 557 4.46 28.13 8.99
N PRO A 558 3.85 29.31 8.78
CA PRO A 558 2.53 29.68 9.29
C PRO A 558 1.32 29.03 8.56
N ASN A 559 1.48 27.86 7.94
CA ASN A 559 0.40 27.15 7.21
C ASN A 559 0.39 25.61 7.40
N SER A 560 1.03 25.05 8.43
CA SER A 560 1.14 23.60 8.59
C SER A 560 -0.07 22.98 9.32
N ASP A 561 -1.14 22.68 8.60
CA ASP A 561 -2.15 21.66 9.00
C ASP A 561 -1.79 20.27 8.46
N ARG A 562 -0.50 20.02 8.20
CA ARG A 562 -0.01 18.83 7.49
C ARG A 562 1.32 18.36 8.08
N PRO A 563 1.37 17.31 8.91
CA PRO A 563 2.63 16.65 9.19
C PRO A 563 3.17 16.01 7.88
N GLY A 564 4.47 16.19 7.62
CA GLY A 564 5.16 15.66 6.44
C GLY A 564 5.33 14.14 6.47
N PRO A 565 5.84 13.51 5.38
CA PRO A 565 6.12 12.08 5.35
C PRO A 565 7.14 11.69 6.43
N LEU A 566 7.10 10.43 6.85
CA LEU A 566 8.17 9.85 7.67
C LEU A 566 9.47 9.84 6.87
N LEU A 567 10.52 10.43 7.45
CA LEU A 567 11.85 10.42 6.88
C LEU A 567 12.75 9.55 7.75
N ASP A 568 13.44 8.63 7.07
CA ASP A 568 14.52 7.76 7.51
C ASP A 568 14.48 7.13 8.93
N PRO A 569 14.22 5.81 9.06
CA PRO A 569 14.44 5.04 10.27
C PRO A 569 15.90 4.58 10.47
N THR A 570 16.94 5.23 9.90
CA THR A 570 18.38 4.89 10.02
C THR A 570 18.87 4.66 11.46
N ARG A 571 18.05 5.01 12.45
CA ARG A 571 18.24 4.69 13.86
C ARG A 571 17.83 3.26 14.25
N GLY A 572 17.44 2.41 13.30
CA GLY A 572 17.06 1.01 13.58
C GLY A 572 15.74 0.88 14.34
N VAL A 573 14.81 1.83 14.14
CA VAL A 573 13.51 1.86 14.85
C VAL A 573 12.36 1.57 13.89
N SER A 574 11.35 0.84 14.34
CA SER A 574 10.05 0.82 13.64
C SER A 574 9.19 2.00 14.07
N VAL A 575 8.23 2.41 13.25
CA VAL A 575 7.40 3.59 13.50
C VAL A 575 5.92 3.28 13.27
N VAL A 576 5.03 3.86 14.09
CA VAL A 576 3.58 3.64 13.99
C VAL A 576 2.80 4.96 13.80
N PRO A 577 2.94 5.64 12.66
CA PRO A 577 2.18 6.87 12.35
C PRO A 577 0.67 6.61 12.33
N LYS A 578 -0.11 7.64 12.68
CA LYS A 578 -1.58 7.65 12.55
C LYS A 578 -2.01 8.64 11.48
N THR A 579 -2.92 8.20 10.61
CA THR A 579 -3.63 9.06 9.66
C THR A 579 -4.98 8.43 9.30
N VAL A 580 -5.95 9.24 8.90
CA VAL A 580 -7.21 8.79 8.27
C VAL A 580 -7.25 9.11 6.78
N GLN A 581 -6.24 9.80 6.26
CA GLN A 581 -6.10 10.19 4.86
C GLN A 581 -5.25 9.15 4.12
N GLU A 582 -5.75 8.62 3.01
CA GLU A 582 -5.15 7.50 2.27
C GLU A 582 -3.86 7.89 1.53
N ASP A 583 -3.80 9.08 0.96
CA ASP A 583 -2.57 9.65 0.38
C ASP A 583 -1.42 9.67 1.41
N ARG A 584 -1.71 10.04 2.65
CA ARG A 584 -0.75 10.01 3.76
C ARG A 584 -0.32 8.61 4.16
N MET A 585 -1.19 7.61 4.02
CA MET A 585 -0.81 6.21 4.26
C MET A 585 0.27 5.79 3.25
N VAL A 586 0.09 6.16 1.98
CA VAL A 586 1.08 5.89 0.93
C VAL A 586 2.38 6.66 1.18
N GLU A 587 2.31 7.95 1.49
CA GLU A 587 3.48 8.78 1.80
C GLU A 587 4.29 8.23 2.99
N ASN A 588 3.61 7.85 4.08
CA ASN A 588 4.27 7.34 5.30
C ASN A 588 4.99 6.00 5.09
N ARG A 589 4.59 5.20 4.10
CA ARG A 589 5.31 3.97 3.69
C ARG A 589 6.44 4.23 2.72
N ALA A 590 6.45 5.36 2.03
CA ALA A 590 7.47 5.74 1.07
C ALA A 590 8.69 6.33 1.78
N LEU A 591 9.29 5.56 2.70
CA LEU A 591 10.46 5.98 3.45
C LEU A 591 11.61 6.31 2.49
N SER A 592 12.16 7.51 2.63
CA SER A 592 13.38 7.93 1.96
C SER A 592 14.50 8.09 2.97
N ARG A 593 15.70 7.64 2.60
CA ARG A 593 16.91 7.84 3.42
C ARG A 593 17.24 9.33 3.42
N LEU A 594 17.49 9.88 4.59
CA LEU A 594 17.96 11.24 4.74
C LEU A 594 19.45 11.31 4.44
N THR A 595 19.91 12.43 3.89
CA THR A 595 21.35 12.63 3.77
C THR A 595 21.99 12.70 5.16
N ASP A 596 23.26 12.33 5.28
CA ASP A 596 23.98 12.44 6.56
C ASP A 596 24.00 13.90 7.07
N GLU A 597 23.96 14.87 6.15
CA GLU A 597 23.81 16.30 6.46
C GLU A 597 22.44 16.62 7.06
N ASP A 598 21.35 16.11 6.48
CA ASP A 598 20.00 16.31 7.00
C ASP A 598 19.80 15.61 8.35
N MET A 599 20.33 14.40 8.51
CA MET A 599 20.36 13.70 9.80
C MET A 599 21.14 14.50 10.85
N THR A 600 22.27 15.11 10.46
CA THR A 600 23.04 16.00 11.33
C THR A 600 22.24 17.24 11.73
N LYS A 601 21.51 17.86 10.78
CA LYS A 601 20.63 19.01 11.07
C LYS A 601 19.50 18.62 12.02
N ILE A 602 18.84 17.48 11.78
CA ILE A 602 17.77 16.96 12.62
C ILE A 602 18.26 16.70 14.04
N ASN A 603 19.41 16.04 14.19
CA ASN A 603 20.01 15.77 15.50
C ASN A 603 20.34 17.05 16.28
N LYS A 604 20.65 18.15 15.57
CA LYS A 604 20.91 19.47 16.15
C LYS A 604 19.66 20.29 16.47
N ILE A 605 18.46 19.89 16.03
CA ILE A 605 17.21 20.62 16.34
C ILE A 605 17.10 20.82 17.86
N VAL A 606 17.31 19.74 18.61
CA VAL A 606 17.23 19.74 20.08
C VAL A 606 18.24 20.69 20.74
N GLU A 607 19.44 20.85 20.17
CA GLU A 607 20.44 21.80 20.69
C GLU A 607 19.94 23.24 20.61
N SER A 608 19.11 23.54 19.60
CA SER A 608 18.55 24.89 19.37
C SER A 608 17.19 25.12 20.02
N THR A 609 16.33 24.10 20.11
CA THR A 609 14.94 24.24 20.59
C THR A 609 14.72 23.70 22.01
N GLY A 610 15.66 22.92 22.53
CA GLY A 610 15.42 22.04 23.67
C GLY A 610 14.64 20.77 23.30
N LYS A 611 14.65 19.79 24.21
CA LYS A 611 13.87 18.54 24.07
C LYS A 611 12.39 18.83 24.34
N VAL A 612 11.49 18.38 23.48
CA VAL A 612 10.04 18.52 23.64
C VAL A 612 9.40 17.15 23.77
N ARG A 613 8.78 16.85 24.91
CA ARG A 613 7.98 15.65 25.13
C ARG A 613 6.50 16.04 25.18
N TYR A 614 5.69 15.48 24.31
CA TYR A 614 4.24 15.69 24.23
C TYR A 614 3.46 14.76 25.16
N LEU A 615 3.94 13.52 25.35
CA LEU A 615 3.34 12.57 26.29
C LEU A 615 4.01 12.68 27.65
N ASP A 616 3.53 13.59 28.51
CA ASP A 616 3.93 13.68 29.92
C ASP A 616 2.73 13.45 30.85
N PRO A 617 2.61 12.26 31.48
CA PRO A 617 1.49 11.96 32.36
C PRO A 617 1.69 12.51 33.78
N LYS A 618 2.81 13.13 34.13
CA LYS A 618 3.14 13.52 35.52
C LYS A 618 2.07 14.36 36.19
N GLY A 619 1.54 15.37 35.50
CA GLY A 619 0.43 16.19 36.02
C GLY A 619 -0.89 15.43 36.17
N HIS A 620 -1.05 14.32 35.44
CA HIS A 620 -2.24 13.47 35.45
C HIS A 620 -2.19 12.41 36.55
N ILE A 621 -1.03 11.79 36.77
CA ILE A 621 -0.85 10.65 37.70
C ILE A 621 -0.13 11.02 39.01
N GLY A 622 0.50 12.19 39.10
CA GLY A 622 1.10 12.72 40.33
C GLY A 622 2.57 12.38 40.57
N PHE A 623 3.22 11.65 39.66
CA PHE A 623 4.65 11.31 39.73
C PHE A 623 5.25 11.15 38.33
N ASP A 624 6.57 11.13 38.26
CA ASP A 624 7.33 11.15 37.00
C ASP A 624 7.76 9.74 36.58
N ILE A 625 7.04 9.12 35.64
CA ILE A 625 7.40 7.77 35.16
C ILE A 625 8.68 7.73 34.33
N PHE A 626 9.20 8.89 33.92
CA PHE A 626 10.37 8.98 33.04
C PHE A 626 11.65 9.40 33.78
N THR A 627 11.59 9.62 35.09
CA THR A 627 12.79 9.94 35.86
C THR A 627 13.77 8.76 35.88
N GLU A 628 15.05 9.07 35.67
CA GLU A 628 16.16 8.11 35.73
C GLU A 628 16.89 8.15 37.09
N SER A 629 16.48 9.04 38.01
CA SER A 629 17.12 9.19 39.32
C SER A 629 16.54 8.26 40.39
N VAL A 630 15.26 7.89 40.26
CA VAL A 630 14.55 7.07 41.24
C VAL A 630 13.40 6.32 40.56
N ASP A 631 13.09 5.10 41.02
CA ASP A 631 11.97 4.31 40.50
C ASP A 631 10.63 4.81 41.08
N GLU A 632 10.07 5.87 40.53
CA GLU A 632 8.75 6.38 40.94
C GLU A 632 7.62 5.39 40.56
N PRO A 633 6.55 5.26 41.38
CA PRO A 633 6.30 6.04 42.58
C PRO A 633 7.08 5.53 43.80
N VAL A 634 7.80 6.41 44.49
CA VAL A 634 8.50 6.05 45.74
C VAL A 634 7.50 5.74 46.86
N ALA A 635 7.89 4.88 47.81
CA ALA A 635 7.15 4.76 49.06
C ALA A 635 7.23 6.10 49.80
N ALA A 636 6.13 6.54 50.44
CA ALA A 636 6.20 7.69 51.34
C ALA A 636 7.23 7.37 52.43
N ALA A 637 8.10 8.34 52.74
CA ALA A 637 8.94 8.22 53.94
C ALA A 637 8.00 8.10 55.14
N GLU A 638 8.10 6.98 55.88
CA GLU A 638 7.33 6.75 57.11
C GLU A 638 7.62 7.81 58.19
#